data_AF-A0A399SWN4-F1
#
_entry.id   AF-A0A399SWN4-F1
#
_cell.length_a   1.000
_cell.length_b   1.000
_cell.length_c   1.000
_cell.angle_alpha   90.00
_cell.angle_beta   90.00
_cell.angle_gamma   90.00
#
_symmetry.space_group_name_H-M   'P 1'
#
loop_
_entity.id
_entity.type
_entity.pdbx_description
1 polymer ?
#
loop_
_entity_poly.entity_id
_entity_poly.type
_entity_poly.pdbx_seq_one_letter_code
_entity_poly.pdbx_strand_id
1 'polypeptide(L)'
;MKNIPSFLLLFLLTIWLPAKTQIPTVLTDNDFSTKDGVVTDSRNGKTYAYKKYGNVHWFMQNLNWDGYNGSDEQTRNSVGVTGPSAGANNEGLKFGRYYSTDETKENICPEGWTVPAKSDWADLVDAISKEYELPDLKANNTNYWLFWKAAYYMRGGTTEGENAVWKFGTKAEDTNQVQFNLLPSGWLNTNGVSFNTGTNKGLGYSTLMHMQGAQFFWTGTTETGNDSHENLRHTQTEKYGNVRCIKYAGFPDVEIKTPYPTTIELNQINSAEKERIRLAQGHKKYDGQPTGFYLYPGKKLVLDVEELIPSADGYPVVTIGTLGLINNTRTEIRLSPGLNTIEGSAHQGGLIYLSYTTSKKDFDPVGKVKVTFTGESEQVRAPRYVFGVTGEDEFASMLGKYETPDVVFHSDYALVGATRSNAIAISMKEDKKKWMETIHTLLEKEDEISGLDNEDENPVHHRLKAGEVRYLFTENESSSPHASSAGYTGYPASSVGRYLTNTGIWDRSWMMGHEVGHQHQQPAYQINKSTESTVNIYSYFVERYIQHQKGNLAYNRTTAERWQQAQSTYLSLPVEERIYDMDDSSLEAIIGFNRDELRFMPWEQLFLIFGDDFYKKLHRVTREEGTVGGSENERRRYLIWKASKISGYDLREFFNQWGIRLSSDYDKDILNTKTEEAVEAGKMVDLPHPVSEIIKVSGQDLPDWCPLPLIGEATPDDDLAQNDVDWVQARKKYCDYSTSTGTITDARDGKAYSYKKYGALDWFTENLNYADERINNPSDPNMPKYVLSVYPETEKDPAGEVFGRMYVTYAMSELASSWCPEGWRVATSRDWVDLYEAIREEYKLDEDQVSSCLVCGGDQDNETDGLWWKGALGSKGTDELRKQVGFNILPAGVYSTTTSAYEQGDEKGNKASFFDPSSVWYHQVFTASSLSMDRKNRNSRHYGSIRCVRDAGDVTSSSEIKRGADLRVYPNPASVGQAFYIENSSLPQNTTIGVYSITGQKIQEKVARQTKEQVSIATSGIYIIKYESENQSQQTKVIIR
;
A
#
# COMPACT_ATOMS: atom_id res chain seq x y z
N MET A 1 35.32 -22.77 -76.19
CA MET A 1 34.72 -24.11 -76.43
C MET A 1 35.16 -25.04 -75.31
N LYS A 2 34.29 -25.96 -74.86
CA LYS A 2 34.57 -27.21 -74.11
C LYS A 2 35.25 -27.16 -72.71
N ASN A 3 34.66 -27.98 -71.82
CA ASN A 3 35.17 -28.61 -70.58
C ASN A 3 35.29 -27.70 -69.32
N ILE A 4 34.64 -27.94 -68.16
CA ILE A 4 34.36 -29.17 -67.34
C ILE A 4 35.67 -29.73 -66.75
N PRO A 5 35.78 -30.12 -65.45
CA PRO A 5 34.78 -30.41 -64.38
C PRO A 5 34.60 -29.25 -63.36
N SER A 6 33.86 -29.28 -62.22
CA SER A 6 32.78 -30.11 -61.58
C SER A 6 32.27 -29.32 -60.32
N PHE A 7 31.45 -29.77 -59.34
CA PHE A 7 30.79 -31.05 -58.93
C PHE A 7 29.53 -30.76 -58.06
N LEU A 8 28.80 -31.83 -57.73
CA LEU A 8 27.85 -32.07 -56.62
C LEU A 8 26.34 -31.81 -56.83
N LEU A 9 25.56 -32.60 -56.08
CA LEU A 9 24.16 -32.97 -56.30
C LEU A 9 23.16 -31.92 -55.80
N LEU A 10 21.95 -31.94 -56.38
CA LEU A 10 20.72 -31.56 -55.69
C LEU A 10 19.57 -32.48 -56.13
N PHE A 11 18.65 -32.78 -55.20
CA PHE A 11 17.63 -33.83 -55.35
C PHE A 11 16.38 -33.37 -56.10
N LEU A 12 15.67 -34.34 -56.69
CA LEU A 12 14.29 -34.17 -57.18
C LEU A 12 13.32 -33.99 -56.01
N LEU A 13 12.45 -32.98 -56.08
CA LEU A 13 11.21 -32.93 -55.31
C LEU A 13 10.16 -32.14 -56.09
N THR A 14 9.05 -32.79 -56.41
CA THR A 14 7.91 -32.19 -57.12
C THR A 14 7.10 -31.31 -56.19
N ILE A 15 7.08 -29.99 -56.41
CA ILE A 15 6.24 -29.08 -55.65
C ILE A 15 4.78 -29.27 -56.06
N TRP A 16 4.01 -29.86 -55.16
CA TRP A 16 2.56 -29.94 -55.25
C TRP A 16 1.99 -28.60 -54.77
N LEU A 17 1.46 -27.77 -55.68
CA LEU A 17 0.74 -26.56 -55.29
C LEU A 17 -0.65 -26.97 -54.78
N PRO A 18 -0.99 -26.77 -53.49
CA PRO A 18 -2.35 -26.98 -53.03
C PRO A 18 -3.26 -25.94 -53.67
N ALA A 19 -4.35 -26.39 -54.28
CA ALA A 19 -5.39 -25.49 -54.75
C ALA A 19 -5.97 -24.72 -53.55
N LYS A 20 -5.98 -23.38 -53.60
CA LYS A 20 -6.71 -22.58 -52.61
C LYS A 20 -8.19 -22.90 -52.75
N THR A 21 -8.73 -23.66 -51.80
CA THR A 21 -10.18 -23.82 -51.61
C THR A 21 -10.76 -22.47 -51.22
N GLN A 22 -11.29 -21.73 -52.21
CA GLN A 22 -12.09 -20.55 -51.93
C GLN A 22 -13.34 -20.98 -51.15
N ILE A 23 -13.41 -20.55 -49.90
CA ILE A 23 -14.60 -20.71 -49.07
C ILE A 23 -15.65 -19.72 -49.62
N PRO A 24 -16.88 -20.15 -49.94
CA PRO A 24 -17.90 -19.25 -50.44
C PRO A 24 -18.27 -18.22 -49.37
N THR A 25 -18.22 -16.94 -49.74
CA THR A 25 -18.50 -15.80 -48.87
C THR A 25 -20.01 -15.68 -48.60
N VAL A 26 -20.39 -15.46 -47.34
CA VAL A 26 -21.80 -15.28 -46.92
C VAL A 26 -22.35 -13.90 -47.29
N LEU A 27 -21.46 -12.91 -47.38
CA LEU A 27 -21.74 -11.55 -47.82
C LEU A 27 -20.89 -11.24 -49.06
N THR A 28 -21.45 -10.49 -49.99
CA THR A 28 -20.84 -10.06 -51.25
C THR A 28 -20.35 -8.61 -51.16
N ASP A 29 -19.61 -8.12 -52.16
CA ASP A 29 -19.21 -6.71 -52.21
C ASP A 29 -20.41 -5.73 -52.26
N ASN A 30 -21.58 -6.18 -52.74
CA ASN A 30 -22.81 -5.38 -52.78
C ASN A 30 -23.37 -5.13 -51.37
N ASP A 31 -23.23 -6.09 -50.45
CA ASP A 31 -23.63 -5.95 -49.04
C ASP A 31 -22.78 -4.91 -48.29
N PHE A 32 -21.65 -4.51 -48.88
CA PHE A 32 -20.77 -3.45 -48.39
C PHE A 32 -20.75 -2.23 -49.33
N SER A 33 -21.81 -2.02 -50.10
CA SER A 33 -21.92 -0.89 -51.05
C SER A 33 -22.07 0.47 -50.36
N THR A 34 -22.62 0.51 -49.14
CA THR A 34 -22.87 1.73 -48.35
C THR A 34 -21.94 1.86 -47.12
N LYS A 35 -20.77 1.20 -47.16
CA LYS A 35 -19.72 1.41 -46.15
C LYS A 35 -19.15 2.84 -46.23
N ASP A 36 -18.90 3.45 -45.08
CA ASP A 36 -18.10 4.69 -44.99
C ASP A 36 -16.61 4.40 -45.22
N GLY A 37 -16.17 3.18 -44.91
CA GLY A 37 -14.79 2.77 -45.12
C GLY A 37 -14.51 1.30 -44.82
N VAL A 38 -13.21 0.99 -44.79
CA VAL A 38 -12.65 -0.33 -44.46
C VAL A 38 -11.52 -0.13 -43.47
N VAL A 39 -11.39 -1.03 -42.49
CA VAL A 39 -10.21 -1.14 -41.61
C VAL A 39 -9.54 -2.50 -41.82
N THR A 40 -8.21 -2.53 -41.76
CA THR A 40 -7.41 -3.76 -41.71
C THR A 40 -7.03 -4.04 -40.26
N ASP A 41 -7.34 -5.23 -39.75
CA ASP A 41 -6.85 -5.70 -38.45
C ASP A 41 -5.34 -6.00 -38.58
N SER A 42 -4.52 -5.19 -37.93
CA SER A 42 -3.06 -5.28 -37.96
C SER A 42 -2.53 -6.62 -37.45
N ARG A 43 -3.32 -7.36 -36.65
CA ARG A 43 -2.92 -8.61 -36.00
C ARG A 43 -2.96 -9.82 -36.94
N ASN A 44 -3.80 -9.80 -37.99
CA ASN A 44 -3.91 -10.90 -38.95
C ASN A 44 -4.20 -10.51 -40.41
N GLY A 45 -4.20 -9.21 -40.73
CA GLY A 45 -4.39 -8.69 -42.09
C GLY A 45 -5.81 -8.77 -42.65
N LYS A 46 -6.81 -9.19 -41.87
CA LYS A 46 -8.21 -9.23 -42.33
C LYS A 46 -8.82 -7.84 -42.42
N THR A 47 -9.59 -7.60 -43.48
CA THR A 47 -10.31 -6.35 -43.69
C THR A 47 -11.77 -6.46 -43.26
N TYR A 48 -12.28 -5.40 -42.62
CA TYR A 48 -13.66 -5.26 -42.19
C TYR A 48 -14.21 -3.93 -42.72
N ALA A 49 -15.38 -3.97 -43.35
CA ALA A 49 -16.11 -2.79 -43.78
C ALA A 49 -16.85 -2.19 -42.59
N TYR A 50 -17.07 -0.88 -42.58
CA TYR A 50 -17.83 -0.23 -41.52
C TYR A 50 -18.79 0.84 -42.05
N LYS A 51 -19.90 1.03 -41.34
CA LYS A 51 -20.92 2.07 -41.59
C LYS A 51 -21.34 2.73 -40.27
N LYS A 52 -21.58 4.04 -40.29
CA LYS A 52 -22.05 4.86 -39.19
C LYS A 52 -23.51 4.59 -38.89
N TYR A 53 -23.81 4.43 -37.60
CA TYR A 53 -25.15 4.43 -37.05
C TYR A 53 -25.14 5.31 -35.79
N GLY A 54 -25.89 6.41 -35.83
CA GLY A 54 -25.80 7.44 -34.79
C GLY A 54 -24.38 7.98 -34.66
N ASN A 55 -23.80 7.86 -33.46
CA ASN A 55 -22.45 8.38 -33.15
C ASN A 55 -21.31 7.35 -33.32
N VAL A 56 -21.59 6.13 -33.77
CA VAL A 56 -20.58 5.05 -33.88
C VAL A 56 -20.57 4.39 -35.26
N HIS A 57 -19.38 4.17 -35.80
CA HIS A 57 -19.16 3.22 -36.89
C HIS A 57 -19.27 1.81 -36.33
N TRP A 58 -20.07 0.98 -36.98
CA TRP A 58 -20.17 -0.45 -36.73
C TRP A 58 -19.47 -1.22 -37.85
N PHE A 59 -18.77 -2.30 -37.50
CA PHE A 59 -18.39 -3.31 -38.49
C PHE A 59 -19.64 -3.86 -39.17
N MET A 60 -19.58 -3.99 -40.50
CA MET A 60 -20.61 -4.62 -41.33
C MET A 60 -20.41 -6.14 -41.43
N GLN A 61 -19.40 -6.70 -40.75
CA GLN A 61 -19.17 -8.13 -40.58
C GLN A 61 -18.93 -8.46 -39.10
N ASN A 62 -19.07 -9.74 -38.75
CA ASN A 62 -18.62 -10.22 -37.45
C ASN A 62 -17.08 -10.37 -37.44
N LEU A 63 -16.46 -10.17 -36.28
CA LEU A 63 -15.02 -10.30 -36.08
C LEU A 63 -14.56 -11.73 -36.37
N ASN A 64 -13.39 -11.85 -36.99
CA ASN A 64 -12.79 -13.09 -37.45
C ASN A 64 -11.30 -13.12 -37.08
N TRP A 65 -10.94 -12.55 -35.93
CA TRP A 65 -9.62 -12.67 -35.32
C TRP A 65 -9.45 -14.02 -34.60
N ASP A 66 -8.26 -14.58 -34.69
CA ASP A 66 -7.90 -15.95 -34.29
C ASP A 66 -7.54 -16.10 -32.80
N GLY A 67 -7.32 -14.97 -32.13
CA GLY A 67 -7.20 -14.85 -30.67
C GLY A 67 -5.77 -14.99 -30.13
N TYR A 68 -5.56 -14.49 -28.92
CA TYR A 68 -4.34 -14.76 -28.16
C TYR A 68 -4.41 -16.17 -27.55
N ASN A 69 -3.26 -16.85 -27.44
CA ASN A 69 -2.97 -18.10 -26.73
C ASN A 69 -4.07 -19.19 -26.59
N GLY A 70 -3.85 -20.33 -27.25
CA GLY A 70 -4.00 -21.66 -26.63
C GLY A 70 -5.40 -22.28 -26.39
N SER A 71 -6.50 -21.52 -26.39
CA SER A 71 -7.84 -22.12 -26.23
C SER A 71 -8.24 -22.93 -27.47
N ASP A 72 -8.98 -24.04 -27.27
CA ASP A 72 -9.25 -25.08 -28.28
C ASP A 72 -9.65 -24.53 -29.67
N GLU A 73 -8.82 -24.83 -30.67
CA GLU A 73 -9.01 -24.44 -32.06
C GLU A 73 -10.32 -24.99 -32.63
N GLN A 74 -10.81 -26.13 -32.15
CA GLN A 74 -12.10 -26.68 -32.59
C GLN A 74 -13.25 -25.75 -32.18
N THR A 75 -13.30 -25.30 -30.93
CA THR A 75 -14.37 -24.44 -30.41
C THR A 75 -14.41 -23.08 -31.11
N ARG A 76 -13.25 -22.42 -31.33
CA ARG A 76 -13.18 -21.13 -32.03
C ARG A 76 -13.60 -21.21 -33.52
N ASN A 77 -13.49 -22.37 -34.17
CA ASN A 77 -13.83 -22.58 -35.59
C ASN A 77 -15.25 -23.16 -35.85
N SER A 78 -15.88 -23.77 -34.84
CA SER A 78 -17.12 -24.53 -34.97
C SER A 78 -18.36 -23.68 -35.26
N VAL A 79 -19.05 -23.97 -36.36
CA VAL A 79 -20.49 -23.71 -36.52
C VAL A 79 -21.16 -25.06 -36.76
N GLY A 80 -22.28 -25.33 -36.06
CA GLY A 80 -22.90 -26.65 -36.05
C GLY A 80 -23.79 -26.93 -37.26
N VAL A 81 -23.23 -27.59 -38.28
CA VAL A 81 -24.03 -28.35 -39.27
C VAL A 81 -24.00 -29.82 -38.87
N THR A 82 -25.10 -30.32 -38.28
CA THR A 82 -25.17 -31.69 -37.75
C THR A 82 -25.21 -32.73 -38.87
N GLY A 83 -24.16 -33.54 -38.97
CA GLY A 83 -24.14 -34.79 -39.73
C GLY A 83 -22.97 -35.67 -39.29
N PRO A 84 -23.00 -37.01 -39.49
CA PRO A 84 -21.93 -37.95 -39.06
C PRO A 84 -20.60 -37.82 -39.81
N SER A 85 -20.30 -36.66 -40.38
CA SER A 85 -19.11 -36.35 -41.18
C SER A 85 -18.67 -34.90 -40.99
N ALA A 86 -18.95 -34.33 -39.81
CA ALA A 86 -18.46 -33.02 -39.39
C ALA A 86 -16.95 -33.07 -39.09
N GLY A 87 -16.15 -33.15 -40.16
CA GLY A 87 -14.75 -32.74 -40.11
C GLY A 87 -14.62 -31.22 -39.91
N ALA A 88 -13.39 -30.71 -39.85
CA ALA A 88 -13.10 -29.30 -39.63
C ALA A 88 -13.57 -28.41 -40.80
N ASN A 89 -14.86 -28.08 -40.81
CA ASN A 89 -15.48 -27.16 -41.75
C ASN A 89 -15.21 -25.73 -41.27
N ASN A 90 -14.52 -24.93 -42.08
CA ASN A 90 -14.09 -23.56 -41.77
C ASN A 90 -15.26 -22.54 -41.75
N GLU A 91 -16.31 -22.82 -40.98
CA GLU A 91 -17.54 -22.02 -40.92
C GLU A 91 -17.35 -20.74 -40.09
N GLY A 92 -16.44 -20.75 -39.10
CA GLY A 92 -15.97 -19.53 -38.44
C GLY A 92 -15.25 -18.55 -39.39
N LEU A 93 -14.77 -19.02 -40.57
CA LEU A 93 -14.29 -18.13 -41.63
C LEU A 93 -15.41 -17.55 -42.50
N LYS A 94 -16.66 -18.07 -42.41
CA LYS A 94 -17.84 -17.60 -43.13
C LYS A 94 -18.67 -16.58 -42.34
N PHE A 95 -18.96 -16.89 -41.07
CA PHE A 95 -19.91 -16.14 -40.23
C PHE A 95 -19.25 -15.27 -39.14
N GLY A 96 -17.92 -15.32 -39.03
CA GLY A 96 -17.16 -14.78 -37.90
C GLY A 96 -16.86 -15.85 -36.85
N ARG A 97 -15.85 -15.59 -36.02
CA ARG A 97 -15.36 -16.55 -35.01
C ARG A 97 -16.12 -16.45 -33.69
N TYR A 98 -16.10 -17.55 -32.95
CA TYR A 98 -16.68 -17.63 -31.62
C TYR A 98 -15.64 -17.23 -30.57
N TYR A 99 -16.06 -16.37 -29.63
CA TYR A 99 -15.28 -15.88 -28.51
C TYR A 99 -16.02 -16.12 -27.20
N SER A 100 -15.29 -16.32 -26.10
CA SER A 100 -15.86 -16.46 -24.77
C SER A 100 -16.27 -15.11 -24.18
N THR A 101 -17.07 -15.15 -23.11
CA THR A 101 -17.37 -13.96 -22.30
C THR A 101 -16.14 -13.28 -21.72
N ASP A 102 -15.06 -14.03 -21.45
CA ASP A 102 -13.84 -13.51 -20.83
C ASP A 102 -12.93 -12.84 -21.84
N GLU A 103 -12.78 -13.41 -23.03
CA GLU A 103 -12.11 -12.74 -24.16
C GLU A 103 -12.75 -11.36 -24.42
N THR A 104 -14.08 -11.24 -24.33
CA THR A 104 -14.77 -9.95 -24.51
C THR A 104 -14.58 -8.92 -23.40
N LYS A 105 -14.02 -9.29 -22.24
CA LYS A 105 -13.61 -8.33 -21.18
C LYS A 105 -12.29 -7.63 -21.52
N GLU A 106 -11.40 -8.31 -22.25
CA GLU A 106 -10.07 -7.82 -22.63
C GLU A 106 -10.07 -7.03 -23.95
N ASN A 107 -11.25 -6.74 -24.51
CA ASN A 107 -11.46 -6.07 -25.79
C ASN A 107 -10.71 -6.70 -26.99
N ILE A 108 -11.19 -7.84 -27.48
CA ILE A 108 -10.66 -8.52 -28.68
C ILE A 108 -10.70 -7.71 -30.01
N CYS A 109 -11.26 -6.51 -30.05
CA CYS A 109 -11.36 -5.74 -31.29
C CYS A 109 -10.01 -5.19 -31.78
N PRO A 110 -9.89 -4.83 -33.07
CA PRO A 110 -8.65 -4.23 -33.60
C PRO A 110 -8.34 -2.87 -32.96
N GLU A 111 -7.10 -2.42 -33.08
CA GLU A 111 -6.65 -1.16 -32.48
C GLU A 111 -7.54 0.04 -32.85
N GLY A 112 -7.96 0.81 -31.84
CA GLY A 112 -8.89 1.93 -32.00
C GLY A 112 -10.36 1.53 -32.23
N TRP A 113 -10.72 0.25 -32.05
CA TRP A 113 -12.09 -0.26 -32.02
C TRP A 113 -12.36 -0.98 -30.68
N THR A 114 -13.63 -1.10 -30.30
CA THR A 114 -14.04 -1.76 -29.06
C THR A 114 -15.22 -2.73 -29.25
N VAL A 115 -15.38 -3.66 -28.31
CA VAL A 115 -16.57 -4.51 -28.19
C VAL A 115 -17.76 -3.64 -27.73
N PRO A 116 -18.93 -3.71 -28.38
CA PRO A 116 -20.11 -2.96 -27.96
C PRO A 116 -20.62 -3.41 -26.59
N ALA A 117 -21.12 -2.46 -25.81
CA ALA A 117 -21.89 -2.68 -24.60
C ALA A 117 -23.40 -2.75 -24.91
N LYS A 118 -24.24 -3.00 -23.90
CA LYS A 118 -25.71 -3.00 -24.05
C LYS A 118 -26.26 -1.64 -24.51
N SER A 119 -25.60 -0.53 -24.12
CA SER A 119 -25.93 0.84 -24.54
C SER A 119 -25.72 1.02 -26.04
N ASP A 120 -24.53 0.69 -26.57
CA ASP A 120 -24.23 0.84 -28.01
C ASP A 120 -25.29 0.16 -28.90
N TRP A 121 -25.71 -1.04 -28.53
CA TRP A 121 -26.79 -1.75 -29.22
C TRP A 121 -28.14 -1.01 -29.15
N ALA A 122 -28.48 -0.40 -28.01
CA ALA A 122 -29.69 0.42 -27.88
C ALA A 122 -29.60 1.71 -28.73
N ASP A 123 -28.44 2.36 -28.74
CA ASP A 123 -28.15 3.57 -29.54
C ASP A 123 -28.21 3.26 -31.04
N LEU A 124 -27.78 2.08 -31.47
CA LEU A 124 -27.98 1.57 -32.82
C LEU A 124 -29.48 1.42 -33.18
N VAL A 125 -30.29 0.88 -32.27
CA VAL A 125 -31.74 0.70 -32.49
C VAL A 125 -32.47 2.04 -32.56
N ASP A 126 -32.12 2.99 -31.69
CA ASP A 126 -32.64 4.36 -31.71
C ASP A 126 -32.20 5.10 -32.98
N ALA A 127 -30.92 4.98 -33.37
CA ALA A 127 -30.39 5.57 -34.60
C ALA A 127 -31.15 5.07 -35.84
N ILE A 128 -31.33 3.76 -36.01
CA ILE A 128 -32.07 3.25 -37.19
C ILE A 128 -33.58 3.56 -37.13
N SER A 129 -34.19 3.65 -35.94
CA SER A 129 -35.59 4.08 -35.81
C SER A 129 -35.80 5.53 -36.24
N LYS A 130 -34.79 6.38 -36.05
CA LYS A 130 -34.75 7.77 -36.53
C LYS A 130 -34.41 7.86 -38.01
N GLU A 131 -33.33 7.22 -38.46
CA GLU A 131 -32.77 7.30 -39.81
C GLU A 131 -33.67 6.66 -40.89
N TYR A 132 -34.32 5.54 -40.57
CA TYR A 132 -35.21 4.79 -41.49
C TYR A 132 -36.70 4.97 -41.12
N GLU A 133 -37.01 5.98 -40.30
CA GLU A 133 -38.34 6.37 -39.79
C GLU A 133 -39.20 5.27 -39.10
N LEU A 134 -38.63 4.08 -38.87
CA LEU A 134 -39.31 2.84 -38.48
C LEU A 134 -40.27 3.04 -37.28
N PRO A 135 -41.60 3.05 -37.49
CA PRO A 135 -42.56 3.41 -36.45
C PRO A 135 -42.71 2.30 -35.40
N ASP A 136 -42.51 1.05 -35.81
CA ASP A 136 -42.60 -0.14 -34.97
C ASP A 136 -41.56 -0.23 -33.84
N LEU A 137 -40.50 0.58 -33.91
CA LEU A 137 -39.40 0.64 -32.94
C LEU A 137 -39.57 1.74 -31.88
N LYS A 138 -40.70 2.48 -31.88
CA LYS A 138 -40.89 3.65 -31.01
C LYS A 138 -41.53 3.30 -29.65
N ALA A 139 -41.07 4.04 -28.63
CA ALA A 139 -41.51 4.09 -27.21
C ALA A 139 -40.88 3.10 -26.19
N ASN A 140 -40.19 3.71 -25.21
CA ASN A 140 -39.74 3.22 -23.91
C ASN A 140 -38.59 2.18 -23.83
N ASN A 141 -37.89 2.23 -22.69
CA ASN A 141 -36.44 2.02 -22.61
C ASN A 141 -35.98 0.56 -22.42
N THR A 142 -34.84 0.18 -23.01
CA THR A 142 -34.04 -1.04 -22.76
C THR A 142 -34.68 -2.44 -22.87
N ASN A 143 -35.91 -2.59 -23.39
CA ASN A 143 -36.61 -3.88 -23.36
C ASN A 143 -36.23 -4.85 -24.51
N TYR A 144 -36.17 -6.14 -24.18
CA TYR A 144 -35.92 -7.32 -25.04
C TYR A 144 -36.57 -7.24 -26.44
N TRP A 145 -37.83 -6.79 -26.43
CA TRP A 145 -38.73 -6.70 -27.58
C TRP A 145 -38.24 -5.80 -28.72
N LEU A 146 -37.60 -4.68 -28.41
CA LEU A 146 -37.17 -3.72 -29.44
C LEU A 146 -36.00 -4.27 -30.27
N PHE A 147 -35.10 -5.04 -29.65
CA PHE A 147 -34.02 -5.73 -30.35
C PHE A 147 -34.52 -6.80 -31.32
N TRP A 148 -35.55 -7.57 -30.93
CA TRP A 148 -36.17 -8.56 -31.81
C TRP A 148 -36.77 -7.91 -33.06
N LYS A 149 -37.53 -6.81 -32.90
CA LYS A 149 -38.04 -6.04 -34.04
C LYS A 149 -36.91 -5.44 -34.88
N ALA A 150 -35.92 -4.81 -34.26
CA ALA A 150 -34.81 -4.17 -34.96
C ALA A 150 -33.99 -5.16 -35.80
N ALA A 151 -33.72 -6.35 -35.25
CA ALA A 151 -32.99 -7.40 -35.95
C ALA A 151 -33.66 -7.86 -37.24
N TYR A 152 -35.00 -7.86 -37.33
CA TYR A 152 -35.72 -8.14 -38.58
C TYR A 152 -35.28 -7.21 -39.72
N TYR A 153 -35.08 -5.93 -39.45
CA TYR A 153 -34.58 -4.95 -40.42
C TYR A 153 -33.07 -5.06 -40.70
N MET A 154 -32.31 -5.70 -39.81
CA MET A 154 -30.85 -5.84 -39.92
C MET A 154 -30.36 -7.11 -40.64
N ARG A 155 -31.20 -8.16 -40.76
CA ARG A 155 -30.82 -9.44 -41.40
C ARG A 155 -30.24 -9.18 -42.79
N GLY A 156 -29.07 -9.75 -43.08
CA GLY A 156 -28.47 -9.75 -44.42
C GLY A 156 -27.96 -11.14 -44.81
N GLY A 157 -27.46 -11.23 -46.04
CA GLY A 157 -26.92 -12.46 -46.63
C GLY A 157 -28.00 -13.31 -47.29
N THR A 158 -27.65 -13.91 -48.43
CA THR A 158 -28.56 -14.57 -49.38
C THR A 158 -29.64 -15.42 -48.70
N THR A 159 -30.90 -15.21 -49.07
CA THR A 159 -32.04 -15.98 -48.54
C THR A 159 -32.66 -16.97 -49.53
N GLU A 160 -32.23 -16.96 -50.80
CA GLU A 160 -32.72 -17.86 -51.85
C GLU A 160 -31.67 -18.88 -52.32
N GLY A 161 -32.15 -20.02 -52.83
CA GLY A 161 -31.32 -21.09 -53.40
C GLY A 161 -30.56 -21.95 -52.37
N GLU A 162 -29.68 -22.83 -52.84
CA GLU A 162 -28.90 -23.75 -51.99
C GLU A 162 -27.93 -23.02 -51.03
N ASN A 163 -27.55 -21.79 -51.39
CA ASN A 163 -26.69 -20.90 -50.60
C ASN A 163 -27.45 -20.07 -49.55
N ALA A 164 -28.77 -20.25 -49.40
CA ALA A 164 -29.56 -19.50 -48.43
C ALA A 164 -29.02 -19.69 -47.00
N VAL A 165 -28.69 -18.61 -46.28
CA VAL A 165 -28.18 -18.69 -44.90
C VAL A 165 -29.30 -18.70 -43.86
N TRP A 166 -30.41 -18.01 -44.13
CA TRP A 166 -31.61 -17.98 -43.29
C TRP A 166 -32.59 -19.12 -43.63
N LYS A 167 -32.21 -20.37 -43.30
CA LYS A 167 -32.84 -21.60 -43.82
C LYS A 167 -34.25 -21.94 -43.31
N PHE A 168 -34.80 -21.22 -42.32
CA PHE A 168 -36.10 -21.55 -41.71
C PHE A 168 -36.94 -20.29 -41.43
N GLY A 169 -38.09 -20.17 -42.10
CA GLY A 169 -39.07 -19.10 -41.88
C GLY A 169 -40.05 -18.97 -43.04
N THR A 170 -41.28 -18.52 -42.77
CA THR A 170 -42.26 -18.18 -43.81
C THR A 170 -41.82 -16.91 -44.52
N LYS A 171 -41.39 -17.04 -45.78
CA LYS A 171 -40.75 -15.99 -46.59
C LYS A 171 -39.56 -15.32 -45.89
N ALA A 172 -38.40 -15.95 -45.99
CA ALA A 172 -37.13 -15.26 -45.79
C ALA A 172 -36.86 -14.31 -46.99
N GLU A 173 -37.54 -13.17 -47.03
CA GLU A 173 -37.10 -12.03 -47.84
C GLU A 173 -35.85 -11.44 -47.16
N ASP A 174 -34.75 -11.25 -47.91
CA ASP A 174 -33.55 -10.58 -47.41
C ASP A 174 -33.89 -9.11 -47.17
N THR A 175 -34.11 -8.76 -45.91
CA THR A 175 -34.71 -7.47 -45.56
C THR A 175 -33.67 -6.36 -45.57
N ASN A 176 -32.57 -6.54 -44.83
CA ASN A 176 -31.40 -5.66 -44.71
C ASN A 176 -31.63 -4.14 -44.88
N GLN A 177 -32.78 -3.63 -44.43
CA GLN A 177 -33.31 -2.32 -44.83
C GLN A 177 -32.42 -1.18 -44.31
N VAL A 178 -31.73 -1.44 -43.20
CA VAL A 178 -30.78 -0.53 -42.56
C VAL A 178 -29.32 -0.78 -42.97
N GLN A 179 -29.07 -1.86 -43.73
CA GLN A 179 -27.76 -2.28 -44.28
C GLN A 179 -26.73 -2.69 -43.20
N PHE A 180 -27.19 -3.33 -42.14
CA PHE A 180 -26.34 -3.76 -41.01
C PHE A 180 -25.70 -5.13 -41.22
N ASN A 181 -26.21 -5.97 -42.15
CA ASN A 181 -25.68 -7.30 -42.42
C ASN A 181 -25.59 -8.21 -41.18
N LEU A 182 -26.69 -8.31 -40.42
CA LEU A 182 -26.80 -9.27 -39.32
C LEU A 182 -26.90 -10.68 -39.89
N LEU A 183 -26.07 -11.60 -39.39
CA LEU A 183 -25.95 -12.97 -39.89
C LEU A 183 -26.48 -14.00 -38.88
N PRO A 184 -26.98 -15.16 -39.34
CA PRO A 184 -27.31 -16.28 -38.47
C PRO A 184 -26.03 -16.95 -37.97
N SER A 185 -25.97 -17.27 -36.68
CA SER A 185 -24.77 -17.85 -36.04
C SER A 185 -25.10 -18.94 -35.03
N GLY A 186 -25.81 -18.58 -33.94
CA GLY A 186 -26.07 -19.48 -32.81
C GLY A 186 -25.06 -19.27 -31.67
N TRP A 187 -24.92 -20.27 -30.79
CA TRP A 187 -24.05 -20.19 -29.60
C TRP A 187 -23.57 -21.57 -29.16
N LEU A 188 -22.51 -21.58 -28.35
CA LEU A 188 -21.89 -22.79 -27.80
C LEU A 188 -21.82 -22.73 -26.27
N ASN A 189 -21.78 -23.90 -25.62
CA ASN A 189 -21.56 -24.06 -24.18
C ASN A 189 -20.41 -25.04 -23.91
N THR A 190 -19.90 -25.05 -22.68
CA THR A 190 -18.82 -25.94 -22.23
C THR A 190 -19.13 -27.44 -22.37
N ASN A 191 -20.41 -27.82 -22.43
CA ASN A 191 -20.84 -29.21 -22.62
C ASN A 191 -20.92 -29.63 -24.11
N GLY A 192 -20.40 -28.81 -25.03
CA GLY A 192 -20.15 -29.16 -26.43
C GLY A 192 -21.37 -29.14 -27.38
N VAL A 193 -22.60 -29.20 -26.87
CA VAL A 193 -23.82 -29.19 -27.71
C VAL A 193 -24.97 -28.43 -27.03
N SER A 194 -25.53 -27.43 -27.74
CA SER A 194 -26.90 -26.93 -27.52
C SER A 194 -27.46 -26.22 -28.77
N PHE A 195 -27.39 -26.88 -29.92
CA PHE A 195 -28.12 -26.42 -31.12
C PHE A 195 -29.61 -26.71 -30.95
N ASN A 196 -30.44 -25.67 -30.82
CA ASN A 196 -31.90 -25.83 -30.88
C ASN A 196 -32.38 -25.95 -32.33
N THR A 197 -31.94 -27.03 -32.99
CA THR A 197 -32.52 -27.59 -34.23
C THR A 197 -33.41 -28.80 -33.93
N GLY A 198 -33.43 -29.25 -32.67
CA GLY A 198 -34.28 -30.32 -32.14
C GLY A 198 -35.74 -29.88 -31.97
N THR A 199 -36.46 -29.77 -33.08
CA THR A 199 -37.90 -29.44 -33.22
C THR A 199 -38.28 -27.96 -33.03
N ASN A 200 -39.08 -27.46 -33.98
CA ASN A 200 -39.82 -26.17 -34.01
C ASN A 200 -39.08 -24.85 -34.33
N LYS A 201 -38.96 -24.58 -35.65
CA LYS A 201 -39.25 -23.27 -36.32
C LYS A 201 -38.41 -21.99 -36.01
N GLY A 202 -37.25 -22.08 -35.36
CA GLY A 202 -36.44 -20.91 -34.94
C GLY A 202 -35.60 -20.13 -35.98
N LEU A 203 -35.75 -18.80 -36.05
CA LEU A 203 -34.79 -17.85 -36.67
C LEU A 203 -33.76 -17.34 -35.63
N GLY A 204 -32.46 -17.58 -35.79
CA GLY A 204 -31.46 -17.30 -34.75
C GLY A 204 -30.16 -16.62 -35.17
N TYR A 205 -29.68 -15.69 -34.34
CA TYR A 205 -28.36 -15.05 -34.38
C TYR A 205 -27.82 -14.88 -32.95
N SER A 206 -26.55 -14.52 -32.80
CA SER A 206 -25.94 -14.11 -31.53
C SER A 206 -24.92 -13.00 -31.72
N THR A 207 -24.81 -12.16 -30.68
CA THR A 207 -23.72 -11.20 -30.52
C THR A 207 -23.38 -11.07 -29.04
N LEU A 208 -22.10 -11.20 -28.68
CA LEU A 208 -21.60 -10.86 -27.35
C LEU A 208 -21.39 -9.35 -27.19
N MET A 209 -21.50 -8.90 -25.94
CA MET A 209 -21.40 -7.50 -25.56
C MET A 209 -20.75 -7.36 -24.17
N HIS A 210 -20.04 -6.26 -23.94
CA HIS A 210 -19.27 -6.08 -22.70
C HIS A 210 -20.11 -5.52 -21.55
N MET A 211 -20.45 -6.38 -20.58
CA MET A 211 -20.55 -6.15 -19.11
C MET A 211 -21.30 -7.32 -18.43
N GLN A 212 -21.09 -7.52 -17.11
CA GLN A 212 -21.55 -8.69 -16.33
C GLN A 212 -22.91 -9.29 -16.73
N GLY A 213 -22.94 -10.59 -17.05
CA GLY A 213 -24.18 -11.36 -17.26
C GLY A 213 -24.74 -11.37 -18.69
N ALA A 214 -24.01 -10.85 -19.68
CA ALA A 214 -24.46 -10.75 -21.08
C ALA A 214 -24.93 -12.09 -21.69
N GLN A 215 -26.20 -12.14 -22.12
CA GLN A 215 -26.72 -13.16 -23.04
C GLN A 215 -27.81 -12.54 -23.91
N PHE A 216 -27.66 -12.55 -25.24
CA PHE A 216 -28.80 -12.60 -26.15
C PHE A 216 -28.67 -13.78 -27.11
N PHE A 217 -29.43 -14.82 -26.79
CA PHE A 217 -29.63 -16.02 -27.58
C PHE A 217 -31.10 -16.43 -27.45
N TRP A 218 -31.83 -16.51 -28.56
CA TRP A 218 -32.74 -17.61 -28.94
C TRP A 218 -33.55 -17.21 -30.19
N THR A 219 -34.44 -18.09 -30.64
CA THR A 219 -34.88 -18.22 -32.02
C THR A 219 -36.42 -18.36 -32.08
N GLY A 220 -37.10 -17.46 -32.79
CA GLY A 220 -38.56 -17.28 -32.59
C GLY A 220 -39.48 -18.38 -33.13
N THR A 221 -40.80 -18.22 -32.97
CA THR A 221 -41.81 -19.02 -33.70
C THR A 221 -42.86 -18.12 -34.33
N THR A 222 -43.44 -18.57 -35.45
CA THR A 222 -44.63 -17.99 -36.07
C THR A 222 -45.80 -18.97 -36.03
N GLU A 223 -47.01 -18.42 -35.88
CA GLU A 223 -48.29 -19.10 -36.09
C GLU A 223 -48.56 -20.35 -35.22
N THR A 224 -48.67 -20.15 -33.91
CA THR A 224 -49.87 -20.50 -33.10
C THR A 224 -49.78 -19.80 -31.73
N GLY A 225 -50.93 -19.44 -31.14
CA GLY A 225 -50.95 -18.69 -29.88
C GLY A 225 -50.63 -19.55 -28.66
N ASN A 226 -49.49 -19.28 -28.01
CA ASN A 226 -49.21 -19.51 -26.59
C ASN A 226 -47.89 -18.82 -26.22
N ASP A 227 -47.91 -17.93 -25.22
CA ASP A 227 -46.75 -17.12 -24.80
C ASP A 227 -45.75 -17.91 -23.95
N SER A 228 -45.07 -18.90 -24.56
CA SER A 228 -43.99 -19.64 -23.91
C SER A 228 -42.69 -18.82 -23.88
N HIS A 229 -42.66 -17.77 -23.06
CA HIS A 229 -41.44 -17.03 -22.76
C HIS A 229 -40.45 -17.91 -21.97
N GLU A 230 -39.42 -18.45 -22.63
CA GLU A 230 -38.30 -19.05 -21.91
C GLU A 230 -37.52 -17.94 -21.18
N ASN A 231 -37.69 -17.89 -19.86
CA ASN A 231 -36.94 -17.00 -18.98
C ASN A 231 -35.42 -17.17 -19.17
N LEU A 232 -34.69 -16.06 -19.16
CA LEU A 232 -33.23 -16.03 -19.16
C LEU A 232 -32.68 -16.74 -17.91
N ARG A 233 -32.46 -18.06 -18.00
CA ARG A 233 -31.85 -18.84 -16.92
C ARG A 233 -30.38 -18.45 -16.78
N HIS A 234 -30.04 -17.80 -15.66
CA HIS A 234 -28.67 -17.62 -15.20
C HIS A 234 -28.03 -18.97 -14.84
N THR A 235 -27.56 -19.70 -15.85
CA THR A 235 -26.69 -20.87 -15.69
C THR A 235 -25.24 -20.40 -15.63
N GLN A 236 -24.49 -20.79 -14.59
CA GLN A 236 -23.08 -20.44 -14.37
C GLN A 236 -22.12 -21.24 -15.30
N THR A 237 -22.43 -21.32 -16.59
CA THR A 237 -21.63 -22.03 -17.60
C THR A 237 -21.14 -21.04 -18.65
N GLU A 238 -19.87 -21.18 -19.04
CA GLU A 238 -19.28 -20.34 -20.08
C GLU A 238 -20.04 -20.51 -21.40
N LYS A 239 -20.21 -19.40 -22.12
CA LYS A 239 -20.89 -19.36 -23.42
C LYS A 239 -20.05 -18.60 -24.43
N TYR A 240 -20.06 -19.09 -25.66
CA TYR A 240 -19.36 -18.46 -26.78
C TYR A 240 -20.36 -17.87 -27.78
N GLY A 241 -20.04 -16.69 -28.31
CA GLY A 241 -20.82 -16.00 -29.35
C GLY A 241 -19.94 -15.26 -30.35
N ASN A 242 -20.52 -14.75 -31.44
CA ASN A 242 -19.79 -13.83 -32.33
C ASN A 242 -19.70 -12.43 -31.70
N VAL A 243 -18.70 -11.65 -32.16
CA VAL A 243 -18.51 -10.25 -31.78
C VAL A 243 -18.50 -9.38 -33.04
N ARG A 244 -18.87 -8.11 -32.90
CA ARG A 244 -18.87 -7.10 -33.96
C ARG A 244 -18.34 -5.81 -33.38
N CYS A 245 -17.29 -5.24 -33.97
CA CYS A 245 -16.57 -4.12 -33.37
C CYS A 245 -17.15 -2.76 -33.73
N ILE A 246 -16.97 -1.78 -32.84
CA ILE A 246 -17.43 -0.41 -33.00
C ILE A 246 -16.34 0.64 -32.74
N LYS A 247 -16.50 1.84 -33.29
CA LYS A 247 -15.60 2.99 -33.11
C LYS A 247 -16.37 4.30 -33.22
N TYR A 248 -16.02 5.33 -32.45
CA TYR A 248 -16.69 6.63 -32.52
C TYR A 248 -16.58 7.26 -33.93
N ALA A 249 -17.67 7.84 -34.43
CA ALA A 249 -17.87 8.13 -35.85
C ALA A 249 -17.46 9.54 -36.29
N GLY A 250 -16.30 9.99 -35.81
CA GLY A 250 -15.81 11.36 -35.95
C GLY A 250 -16.33 12.27 -34.82
N PHE A 251 -15.43 13.06 -34.26
CA PHE A 251 -15.75 14.00 -33.18
C PHE A 251 -16.46 15.24 -33.75
N PRO A 252 -17.39 15.86 -33.00
CA PRO A 252 -17.91 17.17 -33.37
C PRO A 252 -16.78 18.21 -33.32
N ASP A 253 -16.92 19.33 -34.05
CA ASP A 253 -16.04 20.50 -33.93
C ASP A 253 -16.86 21.68 -33.40
N VAL A 254 -17.14 21.66 -32.08
CA VAL A 254 -17.75 22.79 -31.37
C VAL A 254 -16.70 23.69 -30.74
N GLU A 255 -17.11 24.91 -30.40
CA GLU A 255 -16.28 25.87 -29.68
C GLU A 255 -15.93 25.35 -28.27
N ILE A 256 -14.64 25.15 -28.02
CA ILE A 256 -14.12 24.76 -26.69
C ILE A 256 -14.06 26.03 -25.82
N LYS A 257 -14.93 26.08 -24.81
CA LYS A 257 -15.14 27.19 -23.86
C LYS A 257 -14.48 26.93 -22.52
N THR A 258 -14.29 25.65 -22.18
CA THR A 258 -13.56 25.17 -21.01
C THR A 258 -12.18 25.85 -20.95
N PRO A 259 -11.83 26.48 -19.82
CA PRO A 259 -10.65 27.31 -19.75
C PRO A 259 -9.35 26.50 -19.72
N TYR A 260 -8.38 26.92 -20.55
CA TYR A 260 -6.98 26.49 -20.52
C TYR A 260 -6.10 27.71 -20.21
N PRO A 261 -6.11 28.21 -18.95
CA PRO A 261 -5.41 29.43 -18.58
C PRO A 261 -3.90 29.19 -18.60
N THR A 262 -3.16 29.95 -19.42
CA THR A 262 -1.69 29.94 -19.42
C THR A 262 -1.10 30.66 -18.21
N THR A 263 -1.92 31.34 -17.40
CA THR A 263 -1.55 31.99 -16.15
C THR A 263 -2.49 31.51 -15.05
N ILE A 264 -1.94 30.81 -14.06
CA ILE A 264 -2.69 30.16 -12.98
C ILE A 264 -2.31 30.83 -11.66
N GLU A 265 -3.29 31.36 -10.94
CA GLU A 265 -3.13 31.82 -9.57
C GLU A 265 -3.24 30.63 -8.62
N LEU A 266 -2.25 30.43 -7.76
CA LEU A 266 -2.21 29.38 -6.75
C LEU A 266 -2.15 30.02 -5.36
N ASN A 267 -3.20 29.81 -4.57
CA ASN A 267 -3.11 29.92 -3.12
C ASN A 267 -2.35 28.69 -2.60
N GLN A 268 -1.60 28.83 -1.51
CA GLN A 268 -1.12 27.69 -0.75
C GLN A 268 -2.32 26.95 -0.15
N ILE A 269 -2.23 25.63 0.02
CA ILE A 269 -3.26 24.78 0.65
C ILE A 269 -2.63 23.88 1.73
N ASN A 270 -3.44 23.20 2.54
CA ASN A 270 -2.92 22.08 3.34
C ASN A 270 -2.47 20.96 2.39
N SER A 271 -1.33 20.33 2.67
CA SER A 271 -0.88 19.17 1.88
C SER A 271 -1.79 17.97 2.11
N ALA A 272 -1.82 17.04 1.15
CA ALA A 272 -2.59 15.80 1.31
C ALA A 272 -2.12 14.97 2.53
N GLU A 273 -0.87 15.15 2.97
CA GLU A 273 -0.33 14.54 4.19
C GLU A 273 -0.82 15.24 5.47
N LYS A 274 -0.89 16.58 5.49
CA LYS A 274 -1.47 17.33 6.62
C LYS A 274 -2.94 17.00 6.81
N GLU A 275 -3.70 16.86 5.71
CA GLU A 275 -5.09 16.42 5.75
C GLU A 275 -5.22 14.95 6.18
N ARG A 276 -4.33 14.05 5.73
CA ARG A 276 -4.28 12.65 6.22
C ARG A 276 -4.14 12.60 7.75
N ILE A 277 -3.23 13.41 8.30
CA ILE A 277 -2.99 13.48 9.75
C ILE A 277 -4.20 14.09 10.48
N ARG A 278 -4.77 15.19 9.99
CA ARG A 278 -6.00 15.81 10.56
C ARG A 278 -7.17 14.84 10.62
N LEU A 279 -7.29 13.96 9.62
CA LEU A 279 -8.36 12.98 9.51
C LEU A 279 -8.06 11.63 10.21
N ALA A 280 -6.85 11.49 10.80
CA ALA A 280 -6.31 10.25 11.39
C ALA A 280 -6.31 9.03 10.44
N GLN A 281 -6.15 9.27 9.13
CA GLN A 281 -6.32 8.28 8.07
C GLN A 281 -5.01 7.53 7.72
N GLY A 282 -5.12 6.29 7.26
CA GLY A 282 -3.99 5.45 6.86
C GLY A 282 -3.32 5.90 5.56
N HIS A 283 -4.09 6.29 4.55
CA HIS A 283 -3.59 6.78 3.26
C HIS A 283 -4.00 8.24 3.01
N LYS A 284 -3.06 9.02 2.47
CA LYS A 284 -3.34 10.37 1.95
C LYS A 284 -4.14 10.31 0.64
N LYS A 285 -4.65 11.46 0.23
CA LYS A 285 -5.25 11.71 -1.10
C LYS A 285 -4.23 12.46 -1.99
N TYR A 286 -4.65 13.25 -2.98
CA TYR A 286 -3.77 13.97 -3.90
C TYR A 286 -3.98 15.49 -3.87
N ASP A 287 -2.91 16.28 -3.86
CA ASP A 287 -2.93 17.76 -3.75
C ASP A 287 -2.49 18.51 -5.03
N GLY A 288 -2.19 17.79 -6.12
CA GLY A 288 -1.80 18.36 -7.41
C GLY A 288 -2.97 18.97 -8.18
N GLN A 289 -2.89 20.27 -8.44
CA GLN A 289 -3.94 21.02 -9.13
C GLN A 289 -3.87 20.80 -10.66
N PRO A 290 -4.98 20.42 -11.33
CA PRO A 290 -4.97 20.09 -12.75
C PRO A 290 -4.87 21.33 -13.65
N THR A 291 -3.82 21.40 -14.48
CA THR A 291 -3.65 22.53 -15.43
C THR A 291 -4.41 22.32 -16.74
N GLY A 292 -4.65 21.07 -17.15
CA GLY A 292 -5.20 20.72 -18.47
C GLY A 292 -4.16 20.72 -19.60
N PHE A 293 -2.88 20.99 -19.29
CA PHE A 293 -1.80 20.87 -20.26
C PHE A 293 -1.08 19.51 -20.16
N TYR A 294 -0.45 19.12 -21.25
CA TYR A 294 0.39 17.92 -21.38
C TYR A 294 1.72 18.32 -22.01
N LEU A 295 2.80 17.65 -21.59
CA LEU A 295 4.14 17.84 -22.15
C LEU A 295 4.60 16.52 -22.76
N TYR A 296 4.97 16.51 -24.05
CA TYR A 296 5.56 15.33 -24.68
C TYR A 296 7.01 15.11 -24.18
N PRO A 297 7.52 13.86 -24.14
CA PRO A 297 8.94 13.60 -23.89
C PRO A 297 9.83 14.41 -24.83
N GLY A 298 10.92 14.98 -24.30
CA GLY A 298 11.85 15.81 -25.08
C GLY A 298 11.39 17.24 -25.38
N LYS A 299 10.23 17.70 -24.86
CA LYS A 299 9.73 19.07 -25.01
C LYS A 299 10.01 19.94 -23.78
N LYS A 300 10.45 21.19 -23.96
CA LYS A 300 10.77 22.07 -22.82
C LYS A 300 9.52 22.71 -22.21
N LEU A 301 9.53 22.86 -20.90
CA LEU A 301 8.50 23.58 -20.13
C LEU A 301 9.13 24.84 -19.53
N VAL A 302 8.52 26.00 -19.76
CA VAL A 302 9.03 27.29 -19.28
C VAL A 302 7.95 28.00 -18.46
N LEU A 303 8.19 28.14 -17.16
CA LEU A 303 7.25 28.72 -16.19
C LEU A 303 7.85 29.95 -15.53
N ASP A 304 7.16 31.07 -15.60
CA ASP A 304 7.46 32.27 -14.80
C ASP A 304 6.61 32.27 -13.51
N VAL A 305 7.23 32.51 -12.36
CA VAL A 305 6.58 32.45 -11.04
C VAL A 305 6.67 33.81 -10.34
N GLU A 306 5.55 34.52 -10.32
CA GLU A 306 5.37 35.76 -9.58
C GLU A 306 4.89 35.45 -8.15
N GLU A 307 5.68 35.82 -7.15
CA GLU A 307 5.23 35.78 -5.74
C GLU A 307 4.24 36.92 -5.47
N LEU A 308 3.07 36.59 -4.92
CA LEU A 308 2.02 37.55 -4.56
C LEU A 308 1.93 37.73 -3.04
N ILE A 309 2.07 36.64 -2.28
CA ILE A 309 2.17 36.61 -0.82
C ILE A 309 3.23 35.54 -0.47
N PRO A 310 4.31 35.87 0.25
CA PRO A 310 5.37 34.92 0.58
C PRO A 310 4.93 33.83 1.57
N SER A 311 5.62 32.69 1.55
CA SER A 311 5.42 31.60 2.52
C SER A 311 6.72 31.03 3.06
N ALA A 312 6.70 30.62 4.33
CA ALA A 312 7.83 30.02 5.03
C ALA A 312 8.11 28.55 4.64
N ASP A 313 7.37 27.99 3.67
CA ASP A 313 7.59 26.63 3.11
C ASP A 313 8.24 26.65 1.71
N GLY A 314 8.46 27.85 1.15
CA GLY A 314 9.02 28.05 -0.18
C GLY A 314 7.95 28.18 -1.26
N TYR A 315 8.15 27.48 -2.38
CA TYR A 315 7.49 27.71 -3.67
C TYR A 315 6.85 26.43 -4.23
N PRO A 316 5.95 26.53 -5.23
CA PRO A 316 5.24 25.37 -5.76
C PRO A 316 6.16 24.31 -6.35
N VAL A 317 5.64 23.09 -6.41
CA VAL A 317 6.16 21.99 -7.24
C VAL A 317 5.33 21.92 -8.51
N VAL A 318 5.99 21.81 -9.66
CA VAL A 318 5.36 21.33 -10.88
C VAL A 318 5.58 19.83 -11.03
N THR A 319 4.53 19.13 -11.40
CA THR A 319 4.52 17.68 -11.60
C THR A 319 4.21 17.42 -13.07
N ILE A 320 5.09 16.69 -13.75
CA ILE A 320 4.93 16.24 -15.13
C ILE A 320 4.71 14.73 -15.06
N GLY A 321 3.52 14.28 -15.45
CA GLY A 321 3.06 12.90 -15.25
C GLY A 321 2.01 12.77 -14.16
N THR A 322 1.17 11.75 -14.30
CA THR A 322 0.02 11.48 -13.42
C THR A 322 0.38 10.37 -12.45
N LEU A 323 0.28 10.64 -11.14
CA LEU A 323 0.61 9.67 -10.11
C LEU A 323 -0.25 8.39 -10.25
N GLY A 324 0.39 7.25 -10.49
CA GLY A 324 -0.28 5.94 -10.56
C GLY A 324 -0.95 5.62 -11.89
N LEU A 325 -0.71 6.40 -12.95
CA LEU A 325 -1.26 6.16 -14.29
C LEU A 325 -0.38 5.16 -15.09
N ILE A 326 -1.04 4.27 -15.85
CA ILE A 326 -0.46 3.32 -16.81
C ILE A 326 0.51 4.01 -17.80
N ASN A 327 1.63 3.36 -18.14
CA ASN A 327 2.67 3.88 -19.03
C ASN A 327 3.20 5.31 -18.70
N ASN A 328 3.04 5.79 -17.46
CA ASN A 328 3.36 7.16 -17.07
C ASN A 328 4.48 7.22 -16.01
N THR A 329 5.50 8.06 -16.23
CA THR A 329 6.56 8.33 -15.23
C THR A 329 6.46 9.76 -14.74
N ARG A 330 6.21 9.91 -13.43
CA ARG A 330 6.05 11.20 -12.75
C ARG A 330 7.40 11.83 -12.40
N THR A 331 7.67 13.02 -12.95
CA THR A 331 8.75 13.93 -12.52
C THR A 331 8.15 15.04 -11.67
N GLU A 332 8.77 15.36 -10.52
CA GLU A 332 8.39 16.49 -9.64
C GLU A 332 9.56 17.46 -9.51
N ILE A 333 9.31 18.75 -9.77
CA ILE A 333 10.33 19.81 -9.80
C ILE A 333 9.85 20.99 -8.97
N ARG A 334 10.60 21.35 -7.91
CA ARG A 334 10.34 22.55 -7.12
C ARG A 334 10.75 23.79 -7.91
N LEU A 335 9.83 24.74 -8.06
CA LEU A 335 10.05 26.01 -8.75
C LEU A 335 10.75 27.03 -7.83
N SER A 336 11.24 28.11 -8.43
CA SER A 336 11.76 29.31 -7.77
C SER A 336 11.08 30.56 -8.35
N PRO A 337 11.17 31.75 -7.71
CA PRO A 337 10.66 32.99 -8.27
C PRO A 337 11.27 33.34 -9.63
N GLY A 338 10.46 33.95 -10.49
CA GLY A 338 10.84 34.29 -11.86
C GLY A 338 10.88 33.06 -12.78
N LEU A 339 11.79 33.08 -13.76
CA LEU A 339 11.82 32.13 -14.87
C LEU A 339 12.44 30.78 -14.49
N ASN A 340 11.66 29.72 -14.67
CA ASN A 340 12.06 28.32 -14.51
C ASN A 340 12.03 27.64 -15.89
N THR A 341 13.17 27.18 -16.38
CA THR A 341 13.26 26.37 -17.61
C THR A 341 13.52 24.92 -17.26
N ILE A 342 12.60 24.06 -17.65
CA ILE A 342 12.65 22.62 -17.47
C ILE A 342 12.93 22.02 -18.85
N GLU A 343 14.16 21.52 -19.03
CA GLU A 343 14.59 20.92 -20.29
C GLU A 343 13.93 19.56 -20.55
N GLY A 344 13.71 19.24 -21.82
CA GLY A 344 13.01 18.03 -22.26
C GLY A 344 13.64 16.69 -21.86
N SER A 345 14.87 16.72 -21.31
CA SER A 345 15.60 15.58 -20.75
C SER A 345 15.32 15.32 -19.26
N ALA A 346 14.64 16.24 -18.56
CA ALA A 346 14.33 16.12 -17.13
C ALA A 346 13.08 15.27 -16.83
N HIS A 347 12.28 14.94 -17.84
CA HIS A 347 11.01 14.23 -17.68
C HIS A 347 10.73 13.29 -18.85
N GLN A 348 9.82 12.33 -18.65
CA GLN A 348 9.33 11.44 -19.70
C GLN A 348 8.04 11.97 -20.37
N GLY A 349 7.50 13.09 -19.88
CA GLY A 349 6.25 13.68 -20.37
C GLY A 349 5.02 13.20 -19.57
N GLY A 350 3.86 13.74 -19.90
CA GLY A 350 2.62 13.51 -19.15
C GLY A 350 1.77 14.76 -18.97
N LEU A 351 0.62 14.62 -18.33
CA LEU A 351 -0.19 15.75 -17.84
C LEU A 351 0.58 16.60 -16.83
N ILE A 352 0.34 17.91 -16.83
CA ILE A 352 1.00 18.86 -15.94
C ILE A 352 0.07 19.21 -14.77
N TYR A 353 0.58 19.07 -13.55
CA TYR A 353 -0.08 19.50 -12.31
C TYR A 353 0.81 20.50 -11.56
N LEU A 354 0.21 21.31 -10.69
CA LEU A 354 0.92 22.25 -9.81
C LEU A 354 0.47 22.01 -8.35
N SER A 355 1.40 21.79 -7.43
CA SER A 355 1.13 21.69 -5.99
C SER A 355 1.80 22.85 -5.25
N TYR A 356 1.02 23.64 -4.48
CA TYR A 356 1.57 24.62 -3.55
C TYR A 356 0.97 24.41 -2.17
N THR A 357 1.73 23.81 -1.26
CA THR A 357 1.18 23.19 -0.05
C THR A 357 1.97 23.55 1.21
N THR A 358 1.39 23.31 2.39
CA THR A 358 2.12 23.21 3.66
C THR A 358 1.84 21.88 4.36
N SER A 359 2.88 21.29 4.93
CA SER A 359 2.79 20.12 5.83
C SER A 359 3.04 20.48 7.29
N LYS A 360 3.29 21.76 7.61
CA LYS A 360 3.52 22.19 9.00
C LYS A 360 2.19 22.19 9.77
N LYS A 361 2.18 21.57 10.95
CA LYS A 361 0.99 21.39 11.79
C LYS A 361 0.35 22.74 12.15
N ASP A 362 1.14 23.63 12.73
CA ASP A 362 0.69 24.87 13.36
C ASP A 362 0.76 26.10 12.43
N PHE A 363 0.81 25.87 11.11
CA PHE A 363 0.84 26.91 10.08
C PHE A 363 -0.40 26.81 9.19
N ASP A 364 -1.21 27.86 9.18
CA ASP A 364 -2.22 28.03 8.14
C ASP A 364 -1.57 28.35 6.79
N PRO A 365 -2.14 27.86 5.66
CA PRO A 365 -1.62 28.17 4.35
C PRO A 365 -1.94 29.63 3.98
N VAL A 366 -0.89 30.46 3.94
CA VAL A 366 -0.98 31.91 3.64
C VAL A 366 -0.28 32.32 2.35
N GLY A 367 0.58 31.46 1.80
CA GLY A 367 1.31 31.74 0.57
C GLY A 367 0.39 31.95 -0.63
N LYS A 368 0.82 32.77 -1.58
CA LYS A 368 0.12 32.97 -2.84
C LYS A 368 1.08 33.32 -3.96
N VAL A 369 0.93 32.67 -5.11
CA VAL A 369 1.76 32.90 -6.31
C VAL A 369 0.91 32.91 -7.57
N LYS A 370 1.50 33.38 -8.67
CA LYS A 370 0.94 33.29 -10.02
C LYS A 370 1.97 32.64 -10.94
N VAL A 371 1.61 31.50 -11.50
CA VAL A 371 2.46 30.68 -12.38
C VAL A 371 2.02 30.87 -13.82
N THR A 372 2.91 31.37 -14.68
CA THR A 372 2.64 31.62 -16.10
C THR A 372 3.47 30.70 -16.98
N PHE A 373 2.79 29.87 -17.77
CA PHE A 373 3.36 29.20 -18.94
C PHE A 373 3.75 30.25 -19.98
N THR A 374 5.05 30.43 -20.23
CA THR A 374 5.53 31.49 -21.13
C THR A 374 5.37 31.11 -22.60
N GLY A 375 5.49 32.09 -23.50
CA GLY A 375 5.46 31.86 -24.94
C GLY A 375 6.62 31.03 -25.50
N GLU A 376 7.62 30.68 -24.68
CA GLU A 376 8.69 29.74 -25.03
C GLU A 376 8.36 28.27 -24.69
N SER A 377 7.32 28.04 -23.91
CA SER A 377 6.99 26.73 -23.35
C SER A 377 6.25 25.85 -24.37
N GLU A 378 6.63 24.57 -24.47
CA GLU A 378 6.16 23.65 -25.52
C GLU A 378 5.01 22.73 -25.07
N GLN A 379 4.28 23.07 -24.00
CA GLN A 379 3.12 22.28 -23.56
C GLN A 379 1.94 22.42 -24.53
N VAL A 380 1.23 21.31 -24.74
CA VAL A 380 -0.01 21.26 -25.52
C VAL A 380 -1.22 21.15 -24.60
N ARG A 381 -2.43 21.43 -25.10
CA ARG A 381 -3.67 21.13 -24.38
C ARG A 381 -3.96 19.63 -24.44
N ALA A 382 -4.45 19.08 -23.34
CA ALA A 382 -5.03 17.73 -23.26
C ALA A 382 -6.56 17.80 -23.16
N PRO A 383 -7.30 16.73 -23.49
CA PRO A 383 -8.73 16.64 -23.19
C PRO A 383 -8.97 16.73 -21.67
N ARG A 384 -9.73 17.75 -21.27
CA ARG A 384 -10.02 18.09 -19.87
C ARG A 384 -11.54 18.20 -19.68
N TYR A 385 -12.15 17.24 -19.00
CA TYR A 385 -13.53 17.40 -18.54
C TYR A 385 -13.54 18.12 -17.19
N VAL A 386 -14.25 19.24 -17.12
CA VAL A 386 -14.46 20.02 -15.89
C VAL A 386 -15.92 19.92 -15.50
N PHE A 387 -16.20 19.31 -14.35
CA PHE A 387 -17.57 19.12 -13.86
C PHE A 387 -18.32 20.46 -13.75
N GLY A 388 -19.56 20.50 -14.22
CA GLY A 388 -20.39 21.71 -14.24
C GLY A 388 -20.00 22.77 -15.29
N VAL A 389 -18.90 22.58 -16.03
CA VAL A 389 -18.37 23.56 -17.01
C VAL A 389 -18.28 22.98 -18.42
N THR A 390 -17.67 21.81 -18.59
CA THR A 390 -17.45 21.21 -19.92
C THR A 390 -18.70 20.46 -20.41
N GLY A 391 -19.13 20.77 -21.64
CA GLY A 391 -20.23 20.06 -22.30
C GLY A 391 -19.87 18.66 -22.80
N GLU A 392 -20.88 17.83 -23.05
CA GLU A 392 -20.72 16.48 -23.65
C GLU A 392 -20.06 16.54 -25.03
N ASP A 393 -20.67 17.27 -25.98
CA ASP A 393 -20.10 17.49 -27.32
C ASP A 393 -18.76 18.23 -27.27
N GLU A 394 -18.56 19.09 -26.27
CA GLU A 394 -17.33 19.86 -26.10
C GLU A 394 -16.15 18.97 -25.69
N PHE A 395 -16.35 18.06 -24.75
CA PHE A 395 -15.35 17.07 -24.40
C PHE A 395 -15.07 16.11 -25.56
N ALA A 396 -16.09 15.76 -26.34
CA ALA A 396 -15.91 15.02 -27.59
C ALA A 396 -15.04 15.79 -28.59
N SER A 397 -15.27 17.10 -28.78
CA SER A 397 -14.39 17.96 -29.59
C SER A 397 -12.96 18.01 -29.06
N MET A 398 -12.75 18.08 -27.74
CA MET A 398 -11.41 18.01 -27.16
C MET A 398 -10.72 16.68 -27.47
N LEU A 399 -11.41 15.55 -27.29
CA LEU A 399 -10.87 14.23 -27.60
C LEU A 399 -10.46 14.10 -29.08
N GLY A 400 -11.21 14.73 -29.99
CA GLY A 400 -10.85 14.80 -31.41
C GLY A 400 -9.68 15.74 -31.73
N LYS A 401 -9.60 16.88 -31.03
CA LYS A 401 -8.69 17.99 -31.36
C LYS A 401 -7.34 17.93 -30.63
N TYR A 402 -7.27 17.23 -29.50
CA TYR A 402 -6.09 17.11 -28.65
C TYR A 402 -5.65 15.64 -28.58
N GLU A 403 -4.57 15.32 -29.30
CA GLU A 403 -4.05 13.95 -29.48
C GLU A 403 -3.02 13.53 -28.40
N THR A 404 -3.23 13.98 -27.15
CA THR A 404 -2.42 13.55 -26.01
C THR A 404 -2.78 12.11 -25.62
N PRO A 405 -1.83 11.27 -25.16
CA PRO A 405 -2.14 9.90 -24.73
C PRO A 405 -3.02 9.86 -23.48
N ASP A 406 -2.90 10.87 -22.62
CA ASP A 406 -3.60 10.99 -21.35
C ASP A 406 -4.78 11.96 -21.47
N VAL A 407 -5.82 11.75 -20.65
CA VAL A 407 -6.92 12.69 -20.40
C VAL A 407 -7.17 12.85 -18.90
N VAL A 408 -7.80 13.97 -18.52
CA VAL A 408 -8.22 14.20 -17.13
C VAL A 408 -9.69 14.64 -17.04
N PHE A 409 -10.43 13.99 -16.15
CA PHE A 409 -11.73 14.47 -15.67
C PHE A 409 -11.53 15.01 -14.26
N HIS A 410 -12.11 16.16 -13.93
CA HIS A 410 -12.03 16.65 -12.55
C HIS A 410 -13.26 17.43 -12.10
N SER A 411 -13.36 17.53 -10.78
CA SER A 411 -14.29 18.35 -10.03
C SER A 411 -13.51 19.01 -8.87
N ASP A 412 -14.21 19.45 -7.83
CA ASP A 412 -13.60 19.99 -6.62
C ASP A 412 -13.17 18.91 -5.62
N TYR A 413 -13.68 17.68 -5.75
CA TYR A 413 -13.38 16.55 -4.84
C TYR A 413 -12.66 15.38 -5.53
N ALA A 414 -12.78 15.24 -6.86
CA ALA A 414 -12.28 14.09 -7.61
C ALA A 414 -11.39 14.49 -8.80
N LEU A 415 -10.37 13.68 -9.06
CA LEU A 415 -9.50 13.67 -10.24
C LEU A 415 -9.46 12.27 -10.83
N VAL A 416 -9.80 12.13 -12.11
CA VAL A 416 -9.75 10.85 -12.83
C VAL A 416 -8.75 10.97 -13.98
N GLY A 417 -7.65 10.24 -13.92
CA GLY A 417 -6.67 10.09 -14.99
C GLY A 417 -6.91 8.81 -15.78
N ALA A 418 -7.05 8.91 -17.10
CA ALA A 418 -7.32 7.78 -17.97
C ALA A 418 -6.54 7.90 -19.29
N THR A 419 -6.35 6.79 -20.00
CA THR A 419 -5.85 6.86 -21.38
C THR A 419 -6.93 7.45 -22.30
N ARG A 420 -6.53 8.27 -23.27
CA ARG A 420 -7.42 8.83 -24.30
C ARG A 420 -8.13 7.72 -25.08
N SER A 421 -7.46 6.60 -25.31
CA SER A 421 -8.04 5.40 -25.94
C SER A 421 -9.24 4.87 -25.16
N ASN A 422 -9.14 4.70 -23.84
CA ASN A 422 -10.24 4.23 -23.01
C ASN A 422 -11.32 5.30 -22.78
N ALA A 423 -10.95 6.58 -22.71
CA ALA A 423 -11.92 7.67 -22.70
C ALA A 423 -12.80 7.67 -23.97
N ILE A 424 -12.21 7.44 -25.15
CA ILE A 424 -12.94 7.30 -26.43
C ILE A 424 -13.76 6.00 -26.50
N ALA A 425 -13.24 4.90 -25.96
CA ALA A 425 -13.91 3.59 -26.04
C ALA A 425 -15.05 3.41 -25.02
N ILE A 426 -15.01 4.12 -23.88
CA ILE A 426 -15.89 3.91 -22.72
C ILE A 426 -16.57 5.22 -22.30
N SER A 427 -15.83 6.21 -21.79
CA SER A 427 -16.41 7.44 -21.21
C SER A 427 -17.20 8.30 -22.22
N MET A 428 -16.92 8.18 -23.51
CA MET A 428 -17.71 8.78 -24.60
C MET A 428 -19.15 8.25 -24.74
N LYS A 429 -19.52 7.20 -24.01
CA LYS A 429 -20.86 6.59 -24.00
C LYS A 429 -21.66 6.92 -22.73
N GLU A 430 -21.04 7.64 -21.80
CA GLU A 430 -21.54 7.88 -20.46
C GLU A 430 -21.88 9.37 -20.28
N ASP A 431 -23.01 9.66 -19.65
CA ASP A 431 -23.33 10.99 -19.13
C ASP A 431 -22.27 11.34 -18.06
N LYS A 432 -21.29 12.18 -18.41
CA LYS A 432 -20.15 12.48 -17.53
C LYS A 432 -20.56 13.34 -16.35
N LYS A 433 -21.66 14.10 -16.47
CA LYS A 433 -22.25 14.82 -15.34
C LYS A 433 -22.80 13.83 -14.32
N LYS A 434 -23.66 12.90 -14.74
CA LYS A 434 -24.28 11.90 -13.86
C LYS A 434 -23.26 10.90 -13.27
N TRP A 435 -22.25 10.51 -14.06
CA TRP A 435 -21.13 9.69 -13.59
C TRP A 435 -20.34 10.40 -12.48
N MET A 436 -20.00 11.68 -12.65
CA MET A 436 -19.31 12.47 -11.62
C MET A 436 -20.20 12.75 -10.39
N GLU A 437 -21.50 12.99 -10.58
CA GLU A 437 -22.49 13.10 -9.48
C GLU A 437 -22.57 11.78 -8.68
N THR A 438 -22.41 10.64 -9.34
CA THR A 438 -22.33 9.32 -8.67
C THR A 438 -21.02 9.14 -7.92
N ILE A 439 -19.89 9.64 -8.43
CA ILE A 439 -18.62 9.71 -7.68
C ILE A 439 -18.77 10.60 -6.44
N HIS A 440 -19.37 11.79 -6.58
CA HIS A 440 -19.63 12.69 -5.44
C HIS A 440 -20.54 12.05 -4.40
N THR A 441 -21.57 11.32 -4.84
CA THR A 441 -22.47 10.57 -3.94
C THR A 441 -21.71 9.52 -3.12
N LEU A 442 -20.78 8.78 -3.76
CA LEU A 442 -19.92 7.80 -3.08
C LEU A 442 -19.03 8.48 -2.03
N LEU A 443 -18.30 9.52 -2.44
CA LEU A 443 -17.43 10.30 -1.54
C LEU A 443 -18.21 10.90 -0.36
N GLU A 444 -19.41 11.46 -0.62
CA GLU A 444 -20.27 12.05 0.40
C GLU A 444 -20.68 11.03 1.47
N LYS A 445 -20.99 9.78 1.08
CA LYS A 445 -21.39 8.74 2.03
C LYS A 445 -20.21 8.18 2.82
N GLU A 446 -19.00 8.13 2.24
CA GLU A 446 -17.79 7.75 2.99
C GLU A 446 -17.36 8.83 3.99
N ASP A 447 -17.45 10.11 3.60
CA ASP A 447 -17.32 11.25 4.54
C ASP A 447 -18.38 11.15 5.66
N GLU A 448 -19.64 10.82 5.33
CA GLU A 448 -20.73 10.77 6.30
C GLU A 448 -20.53 9.68 7.36
N ILE A 449 -20.16 8.45 6.97
CA ILE A 449 -19.90 7.37 7.94
C ILE A 449 -18.59 7.59 8.71
N SER A 450 -17.63 8.31 8.12
CA SER A 450 -16.46 8.88 8.82
C SER A 450 -16.85 9.97 9.84
N GLY A 451 -18.12 10.38 9.91
CA GLY A 451 -18.59 11.43 10.80
C GLY A 451 -18.02 12.81 10.44
N LEU A 452 -17.82 13.08 9.14
CA LEU A 452 -17.30 14.35 8.63
C LEU A 452 -18.44 15.28 8.18
N ASP A 453 -18.48 16.46 8.78
CA ASP A 453 -19.47 17.51 8.58
C ASP A 453 -18.78 18.88 8.58
N ASN A 454 -19.21 19.79 7.70
CA ASN A 454 -18.65 21.13 7.57
C ASN A 454 -19.32 22.14 8.51
N GLU A 455 -20.51 21.83 9.03
CA GLU A 455 -21.22 22.66 10.02
C GLU A 455 -20.79 22.34 11.47
N ASP A 456 -19.80 21.45 11.66
CA ASP A 456 -19.29 21.06 12.97
C ASP A 456 -18.49 22.18 13.65
N GLU A 457 -18.63 22.35 14.96
CA GLU A 457 -17.84 23.33 15.72
C GLU A 457 -16.35 22.95 15.80
N ASN A 458 -16.00 21.67 15.65
CA ASN A 458 -14.62 21.18 15.70
C ASN A 458 -14.03 20.97 14.28
N PRO A 459 -13.04 21.79 13.83
CA PRO A 459 -12.50 21.70 12.49
C PRO A 459 -11.68 20.43 12.18
N VAL A 460 -11.42 19.54 13.16
CA VAL A 460 -10.93 18.16 12.84
C VAL A 460 -12.03 17.24 12.33
N HIS A 461 -13.27 17.73 12.20
CA HIS A 461 -14.40 17.00 11.62
C HIS A 461 -14.87 17.57 10.28
N HIS A 462 -14.35 18.72 9.84
CA HIS A 462 -14.64 19.26 8.52
C HIS A 462 -14.14 18.32 7.41
N ARG A 463 -14.86 18.26 6.29
CA ARG A 463 -14.48 17.48 5.10
C ARG A 463 -13.26 18.10 4.42
N LEU A 464 -12.76 17.46 3.37
CA LEU A 464 -11.75 18.10 2.51
C LEU A 464 -12.34 19.36 1.86
N LYS A 465 -11.60 20.46 1.89
CA LYS A 465 -12.03 21.72 1.27
C LYS A 465 -12.16 21.55 -0.24
N ALA A 466 -13.32 21.96 -0.76
CA ALA A 466 -13.64 21.95 -2.18
C ALA A 466 -12.53 22.65 -2.99
N GLY A 467 -11.91 21.90 -3.91
CA GLY A 467 -10.92 22.43 -4.83
C GLY A 467 -9.46 22.37 -4.34
N GLU A 468 -9.21 22.01 -3.08
CA GLU A 468 -7.85 21.85 -2.54
C GLU A 468 -7.33 20.42 -2.80
N VAL A 469 -7.57 19.50 -1.86
CA VAL A 469 -7.13 18.09 -1.91
C VAL A 469 -8.25 17.22 -2.48
N ARG A 470 -7.91 16.28 -3.38
CA ARG A 470 -8.86 15.45 -4.14
C ARG A 470 -8.51 13.97 -4.13
N TYR A 471 -9.53 13.13 -4.27
CA TYR A 471 -9.37 11.70 -4.54
C TYR A 471 -8.89 11.51 -5.98
N LEU A 472 -7.76 10.82 -6.17
CA LEU A 472 -7.17 10.54 -7.47
C LEU A 472 -7.44 9.09 -7.89
N PHE A 473 -8.12 8.93 -9.02
CA PHE A 473 -8.48 7.66 -9.63
C PHE A 473 -7.65 7.49 -10.92
N THR A 474 -6.95 6.37 -11.10
CA THR A 474 -6.13 6.13 -12.31
C THR A 474 -6.32 4.77 -12.96
N GLU A 475 -6.19 4.73 -14.29
CA GLU A 475 -5.90 3.49 -15.02
C GLU A 475 -4.48 3.00 -14.69
N ASN A 476 -4.28 1.71 -14.41
CA ASN A 476 -2.96 1.17 -14.03
C ASN A 476 -2.65 -0.21 -14.64
N GLU A 477 -1.47 -0.76 -14.31
CA GLU A 477 -0.94 -2.05 -14.78
C GLU A 477 -1.03 -3.18 -13.72
N SER A 478 -1.81 -2.98 -12.65
CA SER A 478 -1.95 -3.97 -11.56
C SER A 478 -2.71 -5.23 -12.00
N SER A 479 -2.61 -6.30 -11.22
CA SER A 479 -3.47 -7.49 -11.38
C SER A 479 -4.90 -7.27 -10.86
N SER A 480 -5.07 -6.42 -9.86
CA SER A 480 -6.35 -6.02 -9.26
C SER A 480 -6.45 -4.49 -9.15
N PRO A 481 -7.65 -3.94 -8.90
CA PRO A 481 -7.78 -2.65 -8.24
C PRO A 481 -6.93 -2.59 -6.96
N HIS A 482 -6.45 -1.40 -6.58
CA HIS A 482 -5.78 -1.16 -5.31
C HIS A 482 -5.84 0.31 -4.88
N ALA A 483 -5.82 0.55 -3.57
CA ALA A 483 -5.50 1.85 -2.98
C ALA A 483 -4.01 1.99 -2.65
N SER A 484 -3.46 3.19 -2.80
CA SER A 484 -2.04 3.46 -2.54
C SER A 484 -1.83 4.60 -1.53
N SER A 485 -0.99 4.34 -0.53
CA SER A 485 -0.45 5.33 0.42
C SER A 485 0.27 6.51 -0.26
N ALA A 486 0.60 6.40 -1.56
CA ALA A 486 1.13 7.50 -2.34
C ALA A 486 0.11 8.62 -2.63
N GLY A 487 -1.21 8.32 -2.60
CA GLY A 487 -2.28 9.33 -2.78
C GLY A 487 -3.39 8.98 -3.77
N TYR A 488 -3.40 7.79 -4.36
CA TYR A 488 -4.29 7.41 -5.47
C TYR A 488 -4.95 6.03 -5.29
N THR A 489 -6.04 5.80 -6.01
CA THR A 489 -6.66 4.48 -6.24
C THR A 489 -6.46 4.10 -7.71
N GLY A 490 -5.93 2.92 -7.97
CA GLY A 490 -5.57 2.45 -9.30
C GLY A 490 -6.44 1.29 -9.76
N TYR A 491 -6.81 1.29 -11.05
CA TYR A 491 -7.74 0.34 -11.66
C TYR A 491 -7.15 -0.25 -12.94
N PRO A 492 -6.99 -1.58 -13.04
CA PRO A 492 -6.38 -2.20 -14.20
C PRO A 492 -7.36 -2.34 -15.37
N ALA A 493 -6.86 -2.77 -16.54
CA ALA A 493 -7.61 -2.95 -17.79
C ALA A 493 -9.00 -3.61 -17.60
N SER A 494 -9.07 -4.70 -16.82
CA SER A 494 -10.30 -5.45 -16.50
C SER A 494 -11.36 -4.66 -15.71
N SER A 495 -10.95 -3.54 -15.09
CA SER A 495 -11.76 -2.67 -14.23
C SER A 495 -11.99 -1.28 -14.82
N VAL A 496 -11.43 -0.96 -15.99
CA VAL A 496 -11.63 0.35 -16.66
C VAL A 496 -13.11 0.62 -16.92
N GLY A 497 -13.84 -0.39 -17.42
CA GLY A 497 -15.29 -0.34 -17.61
C GLY A 497 -16.12 -0.25 -16.31
N ARG A 498 -15.47 -0.25 -15.13
CA ARG A 498 -16.11 -0.01 -13.82
C ARG A 498 -15.83 1.37 -13.24
N TYR A 499 -14.64 1.93 -13.42
CA TYR A 499 -14.34 3.28 -12.91
C TYR A 499 -14.77 4.40 -13.88
N LEU A 500 -14.76 4.17 -15.20
CA LEU A 500 -15.20 5.15 -16.22
C LEU A 500 -16.70 5.15 -16.54
N THR A 501 -17.54 4.35 -15.85
CA THR A 501 -18.98 4.23 -16.17
C THR A 501 -19.87 4.48 -14.96
N ASN A 502 -20.99 5.17 -15.16
CA ASN A 502 -22.04 5.32 -14.15
C ASN A 502 -22.56 3.95 -13.70
N THR A 503 -22.74 3.02 -14.64
CA THR A 503 -23.15 1.63 -14.35
C THR A 503 -22.15 0.91 -13.45
N GLY A 504 -20.85 1.17 -13.64
CA GLY A 504 -19.77 0.58 -12.85
C GLY A 504 -19.74 1.01 -11.39
N ILE A 505 -20.18 2.23 -11.09
CA ILE A 505 -20.21 2.80 -9.74
C ILE A 505 -21.60 2.63 -9.11
N TRP A 506 -22.68 2.90 -9.85
CA TRP A 506 -24.05 2.81 -9.32
C TRP A 506 -24.54 1.37 -9.16
N ASP A 507 -24.25 0.44 -10.08
CA ASP A 507 -24.74 -0.94 -10.00
C ASP A 507 -23.72 -1.93 -9.42
N ARG A 508 -22.48 -1.49 -9.17
CA ARG A 508 -21.37 -2.35 -8.72
C ARG A 508 -20.44 -1.63 -7.73
N SER A 509 -21.03 -0.75 -6.92
CA SER A 509 -20.39 0.20 -5.99
C SER A 509 -19.22 -0.37 -5.20
N TRP A 510 -19.37 -1.58 -4.66
CA TRP A 510 -18.43 -2.20 -3.75
C TRP A 510 -16.95 -2.03 -4.12
N MET A 511 -16.57 -2.21 -5.38
CA MET A 511 -15.14 -2.08 -5.77
C MET A 511 -14.62 -0.66 -5.60
N MET A 512 -15.35 0.35 -6.08
CA MET A 512 -14.87 1.73 -5.99
C MET A 512 -14.91 2.22 -4.54
N GLY A 513 -15.95 1.86 -3.78
CA GLY A 513 -16.04 2.20 -2.36
C GLY A 513 -15.03 1.45 -1.47
N HIS A 514 -14.54 0.29 -1.91
CA HIS A 514 -13.47 -0.43 -1.24
C HIS A 514 -12.11 0.27 -1.48
N GLU A 515 -11.77 0.60 -2.73
CA GLU A 515 -10.52 1.33 -2.99
C GLU A 515 -10.49 2.73 -2.33
N VAL A 516 -11.62 3.45 -2.35
CA VAL A 516 -11.72 4.76 -1.67
C VAL A 516 -11.77 4.60 -0.14
N GLY A 517 -12.45 3.57 0.36
CA GLY A 517 -12.53 3.26 1.78
C GLY A 517 -11.15 3.03 2.42
N HIS A 518 -10.19 2.47 1.68
CA HIS A 518 -8.80 2.37 2.14
C HIS A 518 -8.13 3.74 2.36
N GLN A 519 -8.63 4.82 1.75
CA GLN A 519 -8.21 6.20 2.04
C GLN A 519 -8.99 6.81 3.23
N HIS A 520 -10.05 6.16 3.72
CA HIS A 520 -10.82 6.55 4.90
C HIS A 520 -10.44 5.77 6.18
N GLN A 521 -9.91 4.56 6.06
CA GLN A 521 -9.46 3.72 7.19
C GLN A 521 -8.59 4.49 8.18
N GLN A 522 -8.89 4.35 9.48
CA GLN A 522 -8.09 4.88 10.57
C GLN A 522 -7.28 3.77 11.25
N PRO A 523 -5.93 3.88 11.36
CA PRO A 523 -5.11 2.76 11.84
C PRO A 523 -5.29 2.37 13.32
N ALA A 524 -5.92 3.23 14.14
CA ALA A 524 -6.03 3.06 15.60
C ALA A 524 -6.72 1.75 16.03
N TYR A 525 -7.81 1.38 15.36
CA TYR A 525 -8.56 0.13 15.60
C TYR A 525 -8.33 -0.93 14.51
N GLN A 526 -7.41 -0.68 13.57
CA GLN A 526 -7.08 -1.58 12.47
C GLN A 526 -6.14 -2.70 12.94
N ILE A 527 -6.71 -3.68 13.65
CA ILE A 527 -6.05 -4.90 14.14
C ILE A 527 -5.51 -5.78 12.99
N ASN A 528 -4.68 -6.77 13.31
CA ASN A 528 -4.10 -7.71 12.35
C ASN A 528 -5.20 -8.37 11.49
N LYS A 529 -4.86 -8.62 10.22
CA LYS A 529 -5.76 -9.11 9.17
C LYS A 529 -7.05 -8.29 8.92
N SER A 530 -7.25 -7.14 9.58
CA SER A 530 -8.48 -6.35 9.43
C SER A 530 -8.49 -5.33 8.28
N THR A 531 -7.40 -5.17 7.52
CA THR A 531 -7.34 -4.19 6.41
C THR A 531 -8.45 -4.39 5.39
N GLU A 532 -8.68 -5.62 4.95
CA GLU A 532 -9.67 -5.97 3.91
C GLU A 532 -11.12 -6.07 4.44
N SER A 533 -11.32 -5.82 5.75
CA SER A 533 -12.63 -5.91 6.43
C SER A 533 -13.06 -4.58 7.06
N THR A 534 -12.18 -3.84 7.72
CA THR A 534 -12.48 -2.47 8.21
C THR A 534 -12.71 -1.48 7.08
N VAL A 535 -12.08 -1.66 5.92
CA VAL A 535 -12.41 -0.92 4.67
C VAL A 535 -13.89 -1.07 4.28
N ASN A 536 -14.50 -2.22 4.58
CA ASN A 536 -15.88 -2.49 4.20
C ASN A 536 -16.90 -1.79 5.08
N ILE A 537 -16.48 -1.11 6.16
CA ILE A 537 -17.33 -0.15 6.90
C ILE A 537 -17.80 0.96 5.93
N TYR A 538 -16.90 1.47 5.10
CA TYR A 538 -17.20 2.48 4.08
C TYR A 538 -17.95 1.86 2.89
N SER A 539 -17.43 0.76 2.32
CA SER A 539 -18.03 0.05 1.17
C SER A 539 -19.49 -0.36 1.41
N TYR A 540 -19.79 -0.88 2.61
CA TYR A 540 -21.14 -1.32 2.98
C TYR A 540 -22.09 -0.14 3.14
N PHE A 541 -21.67 0.94 3.79
CA PHE A 541 -22.49 2.13 3.97
C PHE A 541 -22.88 2.75 2.62
N VAL A 542 -21.92 2.87 1.69
CA VAL A 542 -22.15 3.32 0.30
C VAL A 542 -23.11 2.38 -0.44
N GLU A 543 -22.84 1.08 -0.44
CA GLU A 543 -23.64 0.12 -1.22
C GLU A 543 -25.07 -0.02 -0.67
N ARG A 544 -25.24 -0.03 0.66
CA ARG A 544 -26.55 -0.05 1.32
C ARG A 544 -27.36 1.21 1.00
N TYR A 545 -26.75 2.41 1.04
CA TYR A 545 -27.41 3.64 0.61
C TYR A 545 -27.91 3.53 -0.85
N ILE A 546 -27.05 3.08 -1.78
CA ILE A 546 -27.40 2.93 -3.19
C ILE A 546 -28.51 1.88 -3.40
N GLN A 547 -28.51 0.79 -2.62
CA GLN A 547 -29.57 -0.23 -2.65
C GLN A 547 -30.89 0.32 -2.11
N HIS A 548 -30.87 1.16 -1.05
CA HIS A 548 -32.05 1.84 -0.54
C HIS A 548 -32.64 2.80 -1.59
N GLN A 549 -31.80 3.55 -2.35
CA GLN A 549 -32.25 4.37 -3.48
C GLN A 549 -32.87 3.56 -4.64
N LYS A 550 -32.62 2.24 -4.70
CA LYS A 550 -33.26 1.30 -5.64
C LYS A 550 -34.52 0.64 -5.08
N GLY A 551 -34.95 1.04 -3.88
CA GLY A 551 -36.11 0.47 -3.16
C GLY A 551 -35.80 -0.81 -2.38
N ASN A 552 -34.54 -1.26 -2.33
CA ASN A 552 -34.12 -2.44 -1.59
C ASN A 552 -33.78 -2.09 -0.14
N LEU A 553 -34.79 -1.73 0.65
CA LEU A 553 -34.66 -1.23 2.03
C LEU A 553 -34.24 -2.29 3.07
N ALA A 554 -34.16 -3.56 2.67
CA ALA A 554 -33.70 -4.68 3.52
C ALA A 554 -32.27 -5.13 3.15
N TYR A 555 -31.52 -4.30 2.40
CA TYR A 555 -30.21 -4.68 1.93
C TYR A 555 -29.19 -4.80 3.07
N ASN A 556 -28.57 -5.97 3.14
CA ASN A 556 -27.39 -6.25 3.95
C ASN A 556 -26.34 -6.91 3.05
N ARG A 557 -25.05 -6.77 3.40
CA ARG A 557 -23.97 -7.24 2.52
C ARG A 557 -23.76 -8.73 2.65
N THR A 558 -23.67 -9.23 3.87
CA THR A 558 -23.55 -10.66 4.15
C THR A 558 -24.92 -11.31 3.97
N THR A 559 -24.99 -12.38 3.17
CA THR A 559 -26.26 -13.08 2.91
C THR A 559 -26.61 -14.04 4.05
N ALA A 560 -27.88 -14.46 4.12
CA ALA A 560 -28.33 -15.43 5.13
C ALA A 560 -27.54 -16.75 5.04
N GLU A 561 -27.18 -17.19 3.84
CA GLU A 561 -26.37 -18.39 3.61
C GLU A 561 -24.94 -18.22 4.18
N ARG A 562 -24.35 -17.02 4.07
CA ARG A 562 -23.03 -16.72 4.66
C ARG A 562 -23.08 -16.64 6.18
N TRP A 563 -24.09 -15.99 6.73
CA TRP A 563 -24.33 -15.97 8.18
C TRP A 563 -24.55 -17.38 8.73
N GLN A 564 -25.37 -18.20 8.07
CA GLN A 564 -25.56 -19.60 8.44
C GLN A 564 -24.26 -20.41 8.33
N GLN A 565 -23.50 -20.25 7.23
CA GLN A 565 -22.23 -20.95 7.00
C GLN A 565 -21.20 -20.61 8.10
N ALA A 566 -21.08 -19.34 8.50
CA ALA A 566 -20.22 -18.92 9.61
C ALA A 566 -20.70 -19.44 10.97
N GLN A 567 -22.01 -19.43 11.22
CA GLN A 567 -22.61 -19.98 12.44
C GLN A 567 -22.40 -21.50 12.57
N SER A 568 -22.45 -22.25 11.46
CA SER A 568 -22.21 -23.71 11.43
C SER A 568 -20.73 -24.09 11.30
N THR A 569 -19.80 -23.15 11.18
CA THR A 569 -18.35 -23.41 11.09
C THR A 569 -17.60 -22.64 12.17
N TYR A 570 -17.09 -21.43 11.89
CA TYR A 570 -16.24 -20.64 12.78
C TYR A 570 -16.87 -20.39 14.16
N LEU A 571 -18.13 -19.95 14.23
CA LEU A 571 -18.80 -19.70 15.51
C LEU A 571 -19.28 -20.98 16.21
N SER A 572 -19.18 -22.15 15.58
CA SER A 572 -19.44 -23.45 16.21
C SER A 572 -18.22 -24.03 16.93
N LEU A 573 -17.02 -23.51 16.65
CA LEU A 573 -15.78 -23.89 17.32
C LEU A 573 -15.84 -23.56 18.83
N PRO A 574 -15.06 -24.27 19.67
CA PRO A 574 -14.71 -23.82 21.01
C PRO A 574 -14.21 -22.37 20.95
N VAL A 575 -14.54 -21.56 21.97
CA VAL A 575 -14.28 -20.11 21.92
C VAL A 575 -12.78 -19.87 21.76
N GLU A 576 -11.96 -20.57 22.53
CA GLU A 576 -10.50 -20.59 22.49
C GLU A 576 -9.88 -20.90 21.12
N GLU A 577 -10.55 -21.69 20.26
CA GLU A 577 -10.09 -22.03 18.90
C GLU A 577 -10.47 -20.96 17.86
N ARG A 578 -11.42 -20.08 18.16
CA ARG A 578 -11.75 -18.93 17.31
C ARG A 578 -10.65 -17.89 17.42
N ILE A 579 -9.95 -17.64 16.33
CA ILE A 579 -8.87 -16.65 16.23
C ILE A 579 -9.14 -15.81 14.99
N TYR A 580 -9.45 -14.52 15.16
CA TYR A 580 -9.87 -13.64 14.06
C TYR A 580 -8.76 -13.44 13.00
N ASP A 581 -7.53 -13.31 13.48
CA ASP A 581 -6.35 -13.02 12.66
C ASP A 581 -5.47 -14.24 12.39
N MET A 582 -6.03 -15.46 12.48
CA MET A 582 -5.34 -16.67 11.99
C MET A 582 -5.00 -16.55 10.49
N ASP A 583 -4.11 -17.42 10.03
CA ASP A 583 -3.71 -17.40 8.61
C ASP A 583 -4.90 -17.65 7.68
N ASP A 584 -4.82 -17.06 6.49
CA ASP A 584 -5.98 -16.99 5.59
C ASP A 584 -6.38 -18.39 5.09
N SER A 585 -5.41 -19.28 4.86
CA SER A 585 -5.64 -20.63 4.37
C SER A 585 -6.33 -21.51 5.43
N SER A 586 -5.93 -21.42 6.70
CA SER A 586 -6.64 -22.09 7.81
C SER A 586 -8.06 -21.57 7.95
N LEU A 587 -8.26 -20.25 7.86
CA LEU A 587 -9.59 -19.65 8.00
C LEU A 587 -10.52 -20.07 6.85
N GLU A 588 -10.06 -20.01 5.60
CA GLU A 588 -10.84 -20.47 4.43
C GLU A 588 -11.12 -21.97 4.47
N ALA A 589 -10.20 -22.79 5.01
CA ALA A 589 -10.41 -24.22 5.20
C ALA A 589 -11.45 -24.57 6.28
N ILE A 590 -11.59 -23.73 7.31
CA ILE A 590 -12.64 -23.88 8.34
C ILE A 590 -14.01 -23.49 7.78
N ILE A 591 -14.09 -22.36 7.08
CA ILE A 591 -15.40 -21.75 6.73
C ILE A 591 -15.93 -22.17 5.36
N GLY A 592 -15.05 -22.50 4.40
CA GLY A 592 -15.44 -22.86 3.03
C GLY A 592 -15.91 -21.67 2.18
N PHE A 593 -15.45 -20.46 2.48
CA PHE A 593 -15.68 -19.23 1.72
C PHE A 593 -14.57 -18.21 1.97
N ASN A 594 -14.66 -17.03 1.33
CA ASN A 594 -13.61 -16.01 1.37
C ASN A 594 -13.40 -15.47 2.79
N ARG A 595 -12.15 -15.49 3.27
CA ARG A 595 -11.77 -15.04 4.61
C ARG A 595 -12.22 -13.62 4.99
N ASP A 596 -12.31 -12.68 4.05
CA ASP A 596 -12.64 -11.29 4.34
C ASP A 596 -14.16 -11.06 4.45
N GLU A 597 -14.98 -11.92 3.83
CA GLU A 597 -16.42 -11.94 4.08
C GLU A 597 -16.69 -12.28 5.56
N LEU A 598 -15.99 -13.26 6.13
CA LEU A 598 -16.10 -13.60 7.56
C LEU A 598 -15.53 -12.49 8.44
N ARG A 599 -14.33 -11.99 8.13
CA ARG A 599 -13.71 -10.92 8.94
C ARG A 599 -14.52 -9.63 8.92
N PHE A 600 -15.38 -9.39 7.92
CA PHE A 600 -16.32 -8.26 7.95
C PHE A 600 -17.51 -8.46 8.92
N MET A 601 -17.96 -9.68 9.18
CA MET A 601 -19.14 -9.98 10.01
C MET A 601 -19.18 -9.29 11.40
N PRO A 602 -18.11 -9.24 12.22
CA PRO A 602 -18.14 -8.49 13.48
C PRO A 602 -18.38 -6.98 13.30
N TRP A 603 -17.91 -6.39 12.20
CA TRP A 603 -18.09 -4.96 11.89
C TRP A 603 -19.51 -4.70 11.35
N GLU A 604 -20.04 -5.60 10.52
CA GLU A 604 -21.46 -5.56 10.11
C GLU A 604 -22.38 -5.71 11.33
N GLN A 605 -22.05 -6.58 12.29
CA GLN A 605 -22.79 -6.71 13.55
C GLN A 605 -22.82 -5.41 14.37
N LEU A 606 -21.74 -4.61 14.41
CA LEU A 606 -21.76 -3.33 15.12
C LEU A 606 -22.72 -2.31 14.47
N PHE A 607 -22.86 -2.31 13.13
CA PHE A 607 -23.95 -1.56 12.47
C PHE A 607 -25.34 -2.06 12.87
N LEU A 608 -25.54 -3.38 12.94
CA LEU A 608 -26.85 -3.98 13.24
C LEU A 608 -27.25 -3.79 14.71
N ILE A 609 -26.29 -3.89 15.63
CA ILE A 609 -26.53 -3.80 17.08
C ILE A 609 -26.64 -2.35 17.55
N PHE A 610 -25.91 -1.40 16.96
CA PHE A 610 -25.82 -0.01 17.47
C PHE A 610 -26.17 1.09 16.46
N GLY A 611 -26.42 0.75 15.20
CA GLY A 611 -26.71 1.72 14.15
C GLY A 611 -25.49 2.50 13.67
N ASP A 612 -25.69 3.30 12.63
CA ASP A 612 -24.61 3.99 11.90
C ASP A 612 -23.85 5.02 12.75
N ASP A 613 -24.52 5.61 13.75
CA ASP A 613 -23.96 6.60 14.67
C ASP A 613 -22.82 6.04 15.54
N PHE A 614 -22.77 4.72 15.74
CA PHE A 614 -21.65 4.05 16.41
C PHE A 614 -20.33 4.34 15.68
N TYR A 615 -20.32 4.12 14.36
CA TYR A 615 -19.14 4.36 13.54
C TYR A 615 -18.86 5.85 13.38
N LYS A 616 -19.89 6.68 13.21
CA LYS A 616 -19.71 8.15 13.15
C LYS A 616 -19.02 8.68 14.42
N LYS A 617 -19.40 8.18 15.60
CA LYS A 617 -18.74 8.50 16.88
C LYS A 617 -17.33 7.91 16.99
N LEU A 618 -17.12 6.64 16.62
CA LEU A 618 -15.80 6.00 16.65
C LEU A 618 -14.77 6.76 15.81
N HIS A 619 -15.14 7.15 14.58
CA HIS A 619 -14.24 7.89 13.71
C HIS A 619 -13.91 9.29 14.24
N ARG A 620 -14.86 9.96 14.92
CA ARG A 620 -14.67 11.29 15.52
C ARG A 620 -13.73 11.25 16.72
N VAL A 621 -14.00 10.39 17.70
CA VAL A 621 -13.15 10.22 18.89
C VAL A 621 -11.71 9.87 18.47
N THR A 622 -11.54 8.98 17.47
CA THR A 622 -10.22 8.62 16.94
C THR A 622 -9.48 9.80 16.31
N ARG A 623 -10.19 10.77 15.68
CA ARG A 623 -9.57 12.01 15.16
C ARG A 623 -9.18 12.98 16.25
N GLU A 624 -10.05 13.19 17.24
CA GLU A 624 -9.81 14.14 18.33
C GLU A 624 -8.63 13.70 19.21
N GLU A 625 -8.43 12.40 19.38
CA GLU A 625 -7.27 11.82 20.07
C GLU A 625 -6.00 11.77 19.22
N GLY A 626 -6.09 12.01 17.91
CA GLY A 626 -4.94 11.92 16.99
C GLY A 626 -4.25 10.56 16.95
N THR A 627 -4.94 9.48 17.33
CA THR A 627 -4.33 8.14 17.43
C THR A 627 -4.10 7.55 16.03
N VAL A 628 -2.84 7.44 15.62
CA VAL A 628 -2.43 7.02 14.26
C VAL A 628 -1.97 5.56 14.15
N GLY A 629 -2.25 4.73 15.16
CA GLY A 629 -1.93 3.29 15.16
C GLY A 629 -1.42 2.80 16.51
N GLY A 630 -0.53 1.80 16.46
CA GLY A 630 0.05 1.13 17.63
C GLY A 630 0.51 -0.29 17.29
N SER A 631 1.01 -1.02 18.29
CA SER A 631 1.18 -2.48 18.24
C SER A 631 -0.17 -3.20 18.25
N GLU A 632 -0.16 -4.51 18.02
CA GLU A 632 -1.38 -5.30 17.87
C GLU A 632 -2.26 -5.33 19.14
N ASN A 633 -1.66 -5.45 20.33
CA ASN A 633 -2.41 -5.40 21.58
C ASN A 633 -2.94 -3.99 21.87
N GLU A 634 -2.19 -2.93 21.52
CA GLU A 634 -2.67 -1.56 21.66
C GLU A 634 -3.91 -1.31 20.78
N ARG A 635 -3.89 -1.75 19.51
CA ARG A 635 -5.05 -1.62 18.60
C ARG A 635 -6.24 -2.45 19.05
N ARG A 636 -6.02 -3.68 19.53
CA ARG A 636 -7.10 -4.52 20.10
C ARG A 636 -7.70 -3.88 21.35
N ARG A 637 -6.86 -3.35 22.26
CA ARG A 637 -7.33 -2.64 23.45
C ARG A 637 -8.11 -1.39 23.06
N TYR A 638 -7.60 -0.60 22.12
CA TYR A 638 -8.25 0.60 21.62
C TYR A 638 -9.62 0.26 21.00
N LEU A 639 -9.70 -0.73 20.12
CA LEU A 639 -10.96 -1.22 19.53
C LEU A 639 -11.97 -1.64 20.61
N ILE A 640 -11.59 -2.56 21.51
CA ILE A 640 -12.51 -3.11 22.52
C ILE A 640 -12.97 -2.01 23.48
N TRP A 641 -12.03 -1.19 23.97
CA TRP A 641 -12.33 -0.08 24.87
C TRP A 641 -13.22 0.98 24.23
N LYS A 642 -12.88 1.47 23.03
CA LYS A 642 -13.67 2.51 22.35
C LYS A 642 -15.05 2.03 21.96
N ALA A 643 -15.17 0.82 21.43
CA ALA A 643 -16.47 0.25 21.13
C ALA A 643 -17.33 0.10 22.40
N SER A 644 -16.73 -0.26 23.54
CA SER A 644 -17.43 -0.34 24.82
C SER A 644 -17.82 1.05 25.36
N LYS A 645 -16.89 2.02 25.39
CA LYS A 645 -17.15 3.39 25.87
C LYS A 645 -18.21 4.12 25.03
N ILE A 646 -18.16 3.99 23.70
CA ILE A 646 -19.08 4.70 22.78
C ILE A 646 -20.48 4.09 22.80
N SER A 647 -20.60 2.77 22.95
CA SER A 647 -21.89 2.10 23.09
C SER A 647 -22.47 2.28 24.49
N GLY A 648 -21.62 2.31 25.52
CA GLY A 648 -21.99 2.29 26.93
C GLY A 648 -22.19 0.87 27.48
N TYR A 649 -21.80 -0.16 26.73
CA TYR A 649 -21.92 -1.56 27.11
C TYR A 649 -20.56 -2.25 27.16
N ASP A 650 -20.35 -3.21 28.07
CA ASP A 650 -19.13 -4.02 28.07
C ASP A 650 -19.11 -4.98 26.86
N LEU A 651 -18.22 -4.72 25.90
CA LEU A 651 -18.05 -5.54 24.71
C LEU A 651 -16.87 -6.53 24.80
N ARG A 652 -16.17 -6.64 25.94
CA ARG A 652 -15.06 -7.60 26.14
C ARG A 652 -15.44 -9.00 25.68
N GLU A 653 -16.63 -9.47 26.07
CA GLU A 653 -17.13 -10.81 25.70
C GLU A 653 -17.63 -10.90 24.25
N PHE A 654 -18.14 -9.80 23.65
CA PHE A 654 -18.49 -9.78 22.23
C PHE A 654 -17.27 -10.00 21.33
N PHE A 655 -16.17 -9.27 21.60
CA PHE A 655 -14.92 -9.44 20.88
C PHE A 655 -14.25 -10.80 21.20
N ASN A 656 -14.39 -11.30 22.44
CA ASN A 656 -13.97 -12.64 22.82
C ASN A 656 -14.66 -13.74 21.97
N GLN A 657 -15.98 -13.66 21.77
CA GLN A 657 -16.74 -14.64 20.97
C GLN A 657 -16.33 -14.65 19.48
N TRP A 658 -15.85 -13.52 18.96
CA TRP A 658 -15.30 -13.39 17.60
C TRP A 658 -13.82 -13.79 17.46
N GLY A 659 -13.09 -14.05 18.55
CA GLY A 659 -11.67 -14.36 18.52
C GLY A 659 -10.74 -13.14 18.47
N ILE A 660 -11.26 -11.95 18.79
CA ILE A 660 -10.50 -10.70 18.89
C ILE A 660 -10.09 -10.54 20.37
N ARG A 661 -8.89 -11.04 20.71
CA ARG A 661 -8.39 -11.10 22.10
C ARG A 661 -7.04 -10.45 22.25
N LEU A 662 -6.82 -9.81 23.40
CA LEU A 662 -5.49 -9.39 23.84
C LEU A 662 -4.65 -10.63 24.19
N SER A 663 -3.39 -10.66 23.74
CA SER A 663 -2.45 -11.74 24.08
C SER A 663 -1.67 -11.44 25.36
N SER A 664 -1.28 -10.19 25.53
CA SER A 664 -0.55 -9.65 26.69
C SER A 664 -1.45 -9.51 27.92
N ASP A 665 -0.97 -9.94 29.08
CA ASP A 665 -1.71 -9.80 30.35
C ASP A 665 -1.75 -8.36 30.85
N TYR A 666 -0.68 -7.57 30.65
CA TYR A 666 -0.65 -6.14 30.97
C TYR A 666 -1.74 -5.35 30.23
N ASP A 667 -1.97 -5.65 28.96
CA ASP A 667 -3.00 -4.98 28.19
C ASP A 667 -4.41 -5.42 28.61
N LYS A 668 -4.59 -6.68 29.06
CA LYS A 668 -5.85 -7.18 29.65
C LYS A 668 -6.13 -6.50 30.97
N ASP A 669 -5.15 -6.39 31.85
CA ASP A 669 -5.30 -5.78 33.18
C ASP A 669 -5.74 -4.31 33.04
N ILE A 670 -5.09 -3.54 32.15
CA ILE A 670 -5.50 -2.15 31.85
C ILE A 670 -6.94 -2.09 31.31
N LEU A 671 -7.30 -2.97 30.35
CA LEU A 671 -8.65 -2.99 29.79
C LEU A 671 -9.69 -3.34 30.85
N ASN A 672 -9.40 -4.33 31.71
CA ASN A 672 -10.27 -4.78 32.78
C ASN A 672 -10.47 -3.69 33.82
N THR A 673 -9.39 -3.08 34.32
CA THR A 673 -9.47 -1.97 35.28
C THR A 673 -10.27 -0.80 34.72
N LYS A 674 -10.00 -0.33 33.49
CA LYS A 674 -10.78 0.78 32.90
C LYS A 674 -12.25 0.43 32.68
N THR A 675 -12.58 -0.82 32.30
CA THR A 675 -13.97 -1.26 32.19
C THR A 675 -14.66 -1.35 33.55
N GLU A 676 -13.99 -1.91 34.57
CA GLU A 676 -14.53 -2.05 35.92
C GLU A 676 -14.74 -0.68 36.59
N GLU A 677 -13.80 0.26 36.44
CA GLU A 677 -13.95 1.67 36.85
C GLU A 677 -15.14 2.35 36.14
N ALA A 678 -15.33 2.11 34.84
CA ALA A 678 -16.45 2.66 34.08
C ALA A 678 -17.81 2.07 34.50
N VAL A 679 -17.86 0.79 34.89
CA VAL A 679 -19.06 0.14 35.43
C VAL A 679 -19.36 0.63 36.85
N GLU A 680 -18.36 0.75 37.74
CA GLU A 680 -18.55 1.32 39.09
C GLU A 680 -18.98 2.79 39.05
N ALA A 681 -18.47 3.56 38.08
CA ALA A 681 -18.90 4.95 37.83
C ALA A 681 -20.29 5.06 37.17
N GLY A 682 -20.92 3.95 36.75
CA GLY A 682 -22.20 3.95 36.03
C GLY A 682 -22.14 4.52 34.61
N LYS A 683 -20.94 4.63 34.03
CA LYS A 683 -20.68 5.05 32.64
C LYS A 683 -20.80 3.90 31.63
N MET A 684 -20.75 2.67 32.11
CA MET A 684 -20.87 1.45 31.32
C MET A 684 -21.75 0.44 32.06
N VAL A 685 -22.47 -0.41 31.32
CA VAL A 685 -23.33 -1.47 31.88
C VAL A 685 -23.14 -2.80 31.13
N ASP A 686 -23.65 -3.90 31.69
CA ASP A 686 -23.73 -5.18 30.96
C ASP A 686 -24.63 -5.05 29.72
N LEU A 687 -24.32 -5.84 28.68
CA LEU A 687 -25.20 -5.98 27.51
C LEU A 687 -26.59 -6.50 27.94
N PRO A 688 -27.70 -5.88 27.48
CA PRO A 688 -29.05 -6.24 27.92
C PRO A 688 -29.55 -7.60 27.40
N HIS A 689 -28.79 -8.21 26.48
CA HIS A 689 -29.05 -9.55 25.93
C HIS A 689 -27.78 -10.42 26.09
N PRO A 690 -27.92 -11.74 26.30
CA PRO A 690 -26.78 -12.64 26.36
C PRO A 690 -25.94 -12.57 25.08
N VAL A 691 -24.61 -12.58 25.20
CA VAL A 691 -23.72 -12.52 24.02
C VAL A 691 -23.93 -13.72 23.07
N SER A 692 -24.40 -14.85 23.60
CA SER A 692 -24.80 -16.04 22.83
C SER A 692 -26.09 -15.86 22.00
N GLU A 693 -26.83 -14.78 22.20
CA GLU A 693 -27.91 -14.30 21.31
C GLU A 693 -27.36 -13.21 20.37
N ILE A 694 -26.63 -12.23 20.91
CA ILE A 694 -26.05 -11.11 20.13
C ILE A 694 -25.16 -11.60 18.99
N ILE A 695 -24.33 -12.63 19.21
CA ILE A 695 -23.42 -13.19 18.20
C ILE A 695 -24.15 -13.81 16.99
N LYS A 696 -25.47 -14.01 17.08
CA LYS A 696 -26.33 -14.54 16.01
C LYS A 696 -27.07 -13.44 15.23
N VAL A 697 -27.05 -12.19 15.70
CA VAL A 697 -27.69 -11.06 15.01
C VAL A 697 -27.13 -10.98 13.60
N SER A 698 -28.03 -10.98 12.62
CA SER A 698 -27.72 -10.93 11.19
C SER A 698 -28.58 -9.87 10.51
N GLY A 699 -28.24 -9.53 9.27
CA GLY A 699 -29.03 -8.60 8.47
C GLY A 699 -30.42 -9.12 8.08
N GLN A 700 -30.63 -10.43 8.15
CA GLN A 700 -31.87 -11.10 7.74
C GLN A 700 -32.74 -11.51 8.94
N ASP A 701 -32.12 -11.85 10.07
CA ASP A 701 -32.77 -12.15 11.35
C ASP A 701 -32.44 -11.05 12.38
N LEU A 702 -32.80 -9.80 12.06
CA LEU A 702 -32.58 -8.64 12.92
C LEU A 702 -33.67 -8.55 14.01
N PRO A 703 -33.34 -8.59 15.32
CA PRO A 703 -34.34 -8.53 16.39
C PRO A 703 -35.00 -7.16 16.55
N ASP A 704 -36.24 -7.13 17.06
CA ASP A 704 -37.01 -5.91 17.35
C ASP A 704 -36.35 -4.93 18.36
N TRP A 705 -35.32 -5.37 19.08
CA TRP A 705 -34.53 -4.56 20.01
C TRP A 705 -33.30 -3.89 19.37
N CYS A 706 -33.00 -4.18 18.10
CA CYS A 706 -31.94 -3.51 17.34
C CYS A 706 -32.45 -2.24 16.63
N PRO A 707 -31.65 -1.15 16.58
CA PRO A 707 -30.39 -0.96 17.29
C PRO A 707 -30.60 -0.62 18.78
N LEU A 708 -29.71 -1.11 19.63
CA LEU A 708 -29.56 -0.68 21.01
C LEU A 708 -29.12 0.79 21.06
N PRO A 709 -29.61 1.59 22.03
CA PRO A 709 -29.23 2.99 22.16
C PRO A 709 -27.77 3.15 22.58
N LEU A 710 -27.06 4.09 21.95
CA LEU A 710 -25.71 4.49 22.34
C LEU A 710 -25.77 5.36 23.61
N ILE A 711 -25.66 4.72 24.78
CA ILE A 711 -25.79 5.36 26.10
C ILE A 711 -24.45 5.81 26.71
N GLY A 712 -23.33 5.43 26.09
CA GLY A 712 -21.98 5.77 26.55
C GLY A 712 -21.43 7.11 26.07
N GLU A 713 -20.26 7.48 26.60
CA GLU A 713 -19.58 8.75 26.33
C GLU A 713 -18.81 8.71 25.00
N ALA A 714 -19.28 9.46 24.01
CA ALA A 714 -18.61 9.65 22.72
C ALA A 714 -17.56 10.77 22.74
N THR A 715 -16.81 10.89 23.84
CA THR A 715 -15.71 11.86 24.01
C THR A 715 -14.35 11.19 23.82
N PRO A 716 -13.29 11.97 23.50
CA PRO A 716 -11.91 11.59 23.83
C PRO A 716 -11.80 11.11 25.28
N ASP A 717 -10.84 10.24 25.55
CA ASP A 717 -10.41 10.00 26.92
C ASP A 717 -9.33 11.02 27.27
N ASP A 718 -9.61 11.87 28.27
CA ASP A 718 -8.58 12.65 28.95
C ASP A 718 -7.41 11.73 29.41
N ASP A 719 -7.74 10.47 29.72
CA ASP A 719 -6.80 9.41 30.11
C ASP A 719 -6.42 8.43 28.97
N LEU A 720 -6.54 8.80 27.70
CA LEU A 720 -5.74 8.21 26.59
C LEU A 720 -4.72 9.18 26.01
N ALA A 721 -4.74 10.46 26.40
CA ALA A 721 -3.50 11.23 26.46
C ALA A 721 -2.48 10.57 27.42
N GLN A 722 -2.95 9.75 28.37
CA GLN A 722 -2.12 8.89 29.22
C GLN A 722 -1.81 7.53 28.55
N ASN A 723 -0.88 7.55 27.60
CA ASN A 723 0.16 6.52 27.36
C ASN A 723 1.03 6.86 26.15
N ASP A 724 0.67 7.89 25.39
CA ASP A 724 1.66 8.73 24.70
C ASP A 724 2.48 9.49 25.75
N VAL A 725 3.45 8.79 26.34
CA VAL A 725 4.53 9.45 27.07
C VAL A 725 5.21 10.40 26.08
N ASP A 726 5.14 11.70 26.36
CA ASP A 726 6.01 12.66 25.71
C ASP A 726 7.44 12.40 26.21
N TRP A 727 8.10 11.46 25.53
CA TRP A 727 9.45 11.03 25.83
C TRP A 727 10.47 12.17 25.75
N VAL A 728 10.16 13.24 25.02
CA VAL A 728 11.00 14.44 24.95
C VAL A 728 10.85 15.26 26.24
N GLN A 729 9.65 15.39 26.80
CA GLN A 729 9.43 16.01 28.11
C GLN A 729 9.90 15.12 29.26
N ALA A 730 9.71 13.80 29.19
CA ALA A 730 10.26 12.87 30.16
C ALA A 730 11.81 12.93 30.18
N ARG A 731 12.45 12.94 28.99
CA ARG A 731 13.90 13.19 28.87
C ARG A 731 14.31 14.53 29.50
N LYS A 732 13.54 15.60 29.32
CA LYS A 732 13.79 16.92 29.93
C LYS A 732 13.53 16.97 31.45
N LYS A 733 12.57 16.20 31.98
CA LYS A 733 12.22 16.13 33.43
C LYS A 733 13.24 15.31 34.21
N TYR A 734 13.70 14.19 33.64
CA TYR A 734 14.42 13.15 34.39
C TYR A 734 15.90 12.95 34.00
N CYS A 735 16.38 13.39 32.82
CA CYS A 735 17.80 13.27 32.48
C CYS A 735 18.56 14.53 32.91
N ASP A 736 19.58 14.38 33.76
CA ASP A 736 20.36 15.51 34.28
C ASP A 736 21.82 15.47 33.77
N TYR A 737 22.21 16.53 33.08
CA TYR A 737 23.54 16.75 32.53
C TYR A 737 24.34 17.84 33.29
N SER A 738 23.78 18.40 34.36
CA SER A 738 24.35 19.51 35.13
C SER A 738 25.69 19.17 35.81
N THR A 739 25.94 17.89 36.11
CA THR A 739 27.22 17.43 36.70
C THR A 739 28.28 17.05 35.67
N SER A 740 28.05 17.34 34.37
CA SER A 740 29.04 17.17 33.30
C SER A 740 30.34 17.94 33.56
N THR A 741 31.49 17.37 33.17
CA THR A 741 32.81 18.02 33.23
C THR A 741 33.15 18.77 31.94
N GLY A 742 32.34 18.62 30.90
CA GLY A 742 32.43 19.40 29.66
C GLY A 742 31.43 18.92 28.60
N THR A 743 31.48 19.57 27.46
CA THR A 743 30.73 19.19 26.25
C THR A 743 31.70 19.04 25.07
N ILE A 744 31.34 18.21 24.10
CA ILE A 744 32.01 18.14 22.79
C ILE A 744 30.98 18.28 21.68
N THR A 745 31.23 19.18 20.73
CA THR A 745 30.53 19.21 19.44
C THR A 745 31.18 18.19 18.51
N ASP A 746 30.39 17.25 18.03
CA ASP A 746 30.79 16.30 17.00
C ASP A 746 30.96 17.03 15.67
N ALA A 747 32.18 17.08 15.15
CA ALA A 747 32.50 17.81 13.92
C ALA A 747 31.88 17.18 12.65
N ARG A 748 31.23 16.02 12.74
CA ARG A 748 30.66 15.27 11.60
C ARG A 748 29.19 15.61 11.34
N ASP A 749 28.41 15.95 12.37
CA ASP A 749 27.00 16.30 12.27
C ASP A 749 26.59 17.56 13.08
N GLY A 750 27.52 18.15 13.83
CA GLY A 750 27.29 19.34 14.65
C GLY A 750 26.59 19.09 15.99
N LYS A 751 26.31 17.82 16.37
CA LYS A 751 25.63 17.54 17.64
C LYS A 751 26.56 17.71 18.83
N ALA A 752 26.07 18.40 19.86
CA ALA A 752 26.79 18.56 21.12
C ALA A 752 26.42 17.42 22.08
N TYR A 753 27.43 16.71 22.60
CA TYR A 753 27.29 15.66 23.59
C TYR A 753 27.91 16.11 24.92
N SER A 754 27.17 15.92 26.01
CA SER A 754 27.71 16.15 27.36
C SER A 754 28.58 14.98 27.80
N TYR A 755 29.67 15.26 28.53
CA TYR A 755 30.52 14.23 29.10
C TYR A 755 30.91 14.50 30.56
N LYS A 756 31.14 13.42 31.30
CA LYS A 756 31.59 13.46 32.70
C LYS A 756 32.71 12.45 32.92
N LYS A 757 33.68 12.80 33.74
CA LYS A 757 34.73 11.89 34.20
C LYS A 757 34.17 10.89 35.22
N TYR A 758 34.46 9.60 35.02
CA TYR A 758 34.25 8.53 35.99
C TYR A 758 35.51 7.67 36.05
N GLY A 759 36.15 7.62 37.22
CA GLY A 759 37.43 6.93 37.39
C GLY A 759 38.52 7.46 36.44
N ALA A 760 38.97 6.62 35.52
CA ALA A 760 40.04 6.95 34.56
C ALA A 760 39.55 7.57 33.25
N LEU A 761 38.25 7.51 32.93
CA LEU A 761 37.70 7.83 31.62
C LEU A 761 36.73 9.02 31.67
N ASP A 762 36.71 9.82 30.62
CA ASP A 762 35.57 10.68 30.30
C ASP A 762 34.55 9.83 29.54
N TRP A 763 33.28 9.92 29.93
CA TRP A 763 32.17 9.20 29.31
C TRP A 763 31.12 10.17 28.76
N PHE A 764 30.57 9.86 27.58
CA PHE A 764 29.33 10.48 27.13
C PHE A 764 28.19 10.15 28.11
N THR A 765 27.54 11.19 28.62
CA THR A 765 26.40 11.08 29.54
C THR A 765 25.08 10.84 28.80
N GLU A 766 25.09 10.60 27.49
CA GLU A 766 23.92 10.24 26.68
C GLU A 766 24.30 9.23 25.58
N ASN A 767 23.30 8.62 24.95
CA ASN A 767 23.51 7.69 23.84
C ASN A 767 23.91 8.46 22.56
N LEU A 768 24.83 7.90 21.79
CA LEU A 768 25.26 8.50 20.51
C LEU A 768 24.08 8.64 19.53
N ASN A 769 23.99 9.78 18.84
CA ASN A 769 22.98 10.08 17.83
C ASN A 769 23.61 10.54 16.49
N TYR A 770 24.83 10.08 16.19
CA TYR A 770 25.50 10.37 14.92
C TYR A 770 24.82 9.63 13.76
N ALA A 771 24.53 10.34 12.66
CA ALA A 771 24.01 9.77 11.42
C ALA A 771 25.04 9.90 10.30
N ASP A 772 25.45 8.78 9.70
CA ASP A 772 26.42 8.79 8.60
C ASP A 772 25.72 8.70 7.24
N GLU A 773 25.55 9.85 6.58
CA GLU A 773 24.90 9.97 5.28
C GLU A 773 25.72 9.37 4.12
N ARG A 774 26.99 8.99 4.36
CA ARG A 774 27.94 8.61 3.29
C ARG A 774 27.71 7.21 2.71
N ILE A 775 26.78 6.43 3.26
CA ILE A 775 26.37 5.12 2.71
C ILE A 775 25.04 5.27 1.94
N ASN A 776 25.08 6.04 0.85
CA ASN A 776 24.01 6.12 -0.15
C ASN A 776 24.62 6.30 -1.55
N ASN A 777 25.03 5.20 -2.18
CA ASN A 777 25.36 5.17 -3.61
C ASN A 777 24.47 4.15 -4.34
N PRO A 778 23.44 4.59 -5.09
CA PRO A 778 22.52 3.71 -5.80
C PRO A 778 23.11 2.90 -6.99
N SER A 779 24.41 3.01 -7.28
CA SER A 779 25.00 2.55 -8.56
C SER A 779 25.82 1.25 -8.53
N ASP A 780 26.02 0.60 -7.37
CA ASP A 780 26.70 -0.71 -7.28
C ASP A 780 25.72 -1.81 -6.79
N PRO A 781 25.37 -2.80 -7.63
CA PRO A 781 24.45 -3.89 -7.27
C PRO A 781 25.09 -5.03 -6.45
N ASN A 782 26.41 -5.04 -6.26
CA ASN A 782 27.13 -6.11 -5.53
C ASN A 782 27.52 -5.72 -4.09
N MET A 783 27.37 -4.46 -3.70
CA MET A 783 27.49 -4.02 -2.31
C MET A 783 26.15 -4.22 -1.57
N PRO A 784 26.11 -4.87 -0.39
CA PRO A 784 24.85 -5.08 0.32
C PRO A 784 24.30 -3.76 0.89
N LYS A 785 22.99 -3.57 0.73
CA LYS A 785 22.26 -2.34 1.05
C LYS A 785 22.05 -2.19 2.57
N TYR A 786 22.92 -1.42 3.24
CA TYR A 786 22.87 -1.25 4.70
C TYR A 786 22.65 0.21 5.13
N VAL A 787 21.54 0.44 5.84
CA VAL A 787 21.29 1.68 6.58
C VAL A 787 22.02 1.60 7.93
N LEU A 788 22.84 2.59 8.27
CA LEU A 788 23.71 2.54 9.46
C LEU A 788 22.97 2.77 10.79
N SER A 789 21.78 3.39 10.75
CA SER A 789 20.86 3.50 11.88
C SER A 789 19.41 3.48 11.41
N VAL A 790 18.58 2.58 11.93
CA VAL A 790 17.14 2.52 11.58
C VAL A 790 16.30 2.72 12.84
N TYR A 791 15.41 3.70 12.74
CA TYR A 791 14.03 3.58 13.22
C TYR A 791 13.16 3.56 11.95
N PRO A 792 12.15 2.69 11.81
CA PRO A 792 11.21 2.80 10.69
C PRO A 792 10.49 4.16 10.73
N GLU A 793 10.12 4.70 9.57
CA GLU A 793 9.52 6.05 9.44
C GLU A 793 8.16 6.22 10.16
N THR A 794 7.60 5.12 10.67
CA THR A 794 6.38 5.05 11.48
C THR A 794 6.63 5.12 13.00
N GLU A 795 7.88 5.31 13.45
CA GLU A 795 8.24 5.43 14.87
C GLU A 795 8.03 6.84 15.45
N LYS A 796 7.81 6.92 16.76
CA LYS A 796 7.67 8.19 17.51
C LYS A 796 9.01 8.90 17.81
N ASP A 797 10.15 8.22 17.61
CA ASP A 797 11.49 8.84 17.66
C ASP A 797 12.30 8.40 16.44
N PRO A 798 12.00 8.87 15.21
CA PRO A 798 12.71 8.46 14.01
C PRO A 798 14.10 9.11 13.91
N ALA A 799 14.33 10.20 14.63
CA ALA A 799 15.55 10.99 14.60
C ALA A 799 16.60 10.58 15.64
N GLY A 800 16.22 9.79 16.66
CA GLY A 800 17.06 9.45 17.82
C GLY A 800 17.17 10.59 18.85
N GLU A 801 16.19 11.50 18.87
CA GLU A 801 16.15 12.68 19.74
C GLU A 801 15.90 12.34 21.22
N VAL A 802 15.25 11.21 21.51
CA VAL A 802 15.08 10.70 22.87
C VAL A 802 16.20 9.71 23.20
N PHE A 803 16.22 8.57 22.52
CA PHE A 803 16.99 7.40 22.97
C PHE A 803 18.38 7.28 22.31
N GLY A 804 18.75 8.23 21.44
CA GLY A 804 19.90 8.09 20.53
C GLY A 804 19.59 7.15 19.37
N ARG A 805 20.61 6.83 18.57
CA ARG A 805 20.50 5.91 17.42
C ARG A 805 20.93 4.49 17.78
N MET A 806 20.32 3.54 17.08
CA MET A 806 20.69 2.12 17.13
C MET A 806 21.57 1.80 15.92
N TYR A 807 22.71 1.15 16.14
CA TYR A 807 23.76 0.91 15.16
C TYR A 807 23.92 -0.58 14.81
N VAL A 808 24.35 -0.87 13.58
CA VAL A 808 24.53 -2.24 13.05
C VAL A 808 25.80 -2.90 13.59
N THR A 809 25.69 -3.99 14.34
CA THR A 809 26.82 -4.56 15.10
C THR A 809 27.57 -5.71 14.40
N TYR A 810 27.02 -6.28 13.33
CA TYR A 810 27.51 -7.53 12.72
C TYR A 810 28.91 -7.47 12.11
N ALA A 811 29.19 -6.48 11.26
CA ALA A 811 30.34 -6.48 10.35
C ALA A 811 31.34 -5.33 10.60
N MET A 812 31.15 -4.57 11.68
CA MET A 812 31.64 -3.19 11.78
C MET A 812 32.66 -2.97 12.91
N SER A 813 33.36 -4.00 13.40
CA SER A 813 34.44 -3.79 14.40
C SER A 813 35.55 -2.87 13.88
N GLU A 814 35.79 -2.85 12.57
CA GLU A 814 36.73 -1.93 11.93
C GLU A 814 36.19 -0.49 11.90
N LEU A 815 34.88 -0.30 11.70
CA LEU A 815 34.21 1.01 11.62
C LEU A 815 33.61 1.50 12.95
N ALA A 816 33.66 0.71 14.03
CA ALA A 816 33.46 1.18 15.39
C ALA A 816 34.47 2.27 15.79
N SER A 817 35.65 2.26 15.15
CA SER A 817 36.64 3.35 15.21
C SER A 817 36.13 4.69 14.65
N SER A 818 35.11 4.66 13.79
CA SER A 818 34.49 5.80 13.12
C SER A 818 33.07 6.12 13.60
N TRP A 819 32.57 5.45 14.66
CA TRP A 819 31.26 5.77 15.24
C TRP A 819 31.33 6.93 16.24
N CYS A 820 32.31 6.93 17.14
CA CYS A 820 32.56 8.06 18.03
C CYS A 820 33.33 9.19 17.32
N PRO A 821 33.22 10.45 17.78
CA PRO A 821 33.98 11.58 17.21
C PRO A 821 35.49 11.47 17.49
N GLU A 822 36.29 12.26 16.79
CA GLU A 822 37.75 12.23 16.91
C GLU A 822 38.22 12.42 18.37
N GLY A 823 39.18 11.59 18.79
CA GLY A 823 39.64 11.53 20.19
C GLY A 823 38.77 10.68 21.13
N TRP A 824 37.68 10.07 20.64
CA TRP A 824 36.80 9.18 21.40
C TRP A 824 36.68 7.80 20.74
N ARG A 825 36.37 6.78 21.55
CA ARG A 825 36.15 5.39 21.10
C ARG A 825 34.88 4.82 21.72
N VAL A 826 34.35 3.75 21.15
CA VAL A 826 33.22 3.01 21.73
C VAL A 826 33.66 2.32 23.04
N ALA A 827 32.78 2.31 24.04
CA ALA A 827 32.99 1.63 25.31
C ALA A 827 32.97 0.09 25.17
N THR A 828 33.99 -0.58 25.71
CA THR A 828 34.08 -2.05 25.83
C THR A 828 33.36 -2.56 27.08
N SER A 829 33.07 -3.86 27.15
CA SER A 829 32.58 -4.48 28.39
C SER A 829 33.54 -4.34 29.59
N ARG A 830 34.84 -4.04 29.42
CA ARG A 830 35.69 -3.73 30.59
C ARG A 830 35.49 -2.30 31.08
N ASP A 831 35.37 -1.33 30.16
CA ASP A 831 35.09 0.07 30.53
C ASP A 831 33.79 0.16 31.35
N TRP A 832 32.74 -0.56 30.94
CA TRP A 832 31.47 -0.63 31.70
C TRP A 832 31.64 -1.19 33.12
N VAL A 833 32.57 -2.13 33.34
CA VAL A 833 32.88 -2.65 34.69
C VAL A 833 33.73 -1.64 35.48
N ASP A 834 34.72 -1.00 34.86
CA ASP A 834 35.52 0.07 35.49
C ASP A 834 34.65 1.26 35.93
N LEU A 835 33.62 1.60 35.13
CA LEU A 835 32.58 2.60 35.46
C LEU A 835 31.76 2.19 36.69
N TYR A 836 31.29 0.94 36.72
CA TYR A 836 30.49 0.41 37.83
C TYR A 836 31.29 0.38 39.15
N GLU A 837 32.55 -0.05 39.08
CA GLU A 837 33.50 -0.03 40.19
C GLU A 837 33.78 1.42 40.65
N ALA A 838 34.01 2.36 39.73
CA ALA A 838 34.29 3.77 40.06
C ALA A 838 33.10 4.49 40.74
N ILE A 839 31.89 4.37 40.20
CA ILE A 839 30.69 5.00 40.78
C ILE A 839 30.38 4.40 42.16
N ARG A 840 30.56 3.09 42.33
CA ARG A 840 30.40 2.42 43.63
C ARG A 840 31.34 2.99 44.69
N GLU A 841 32.61 3.19 44.36
CA GLU A 841 33.61 3.73 45.29
C GLU A 841 33.42 5.23 45.56
N GLU A 842 33.13 6.03 44.53
CA GLU A 842 32.97 7.49 44.63
C GLU A 842 31.73 7.88 45.46
N TYR A 843 30.57 7.27 45.17
CA TYR A 843 29.28 7.58 45.80
C TYR A 843 28.96 6.64 46.98
N LYS A 844 29.83 5.65 47.27
CA LYS A 844 29.75 4.68 48.39
C LYS A 844 28.48 3.84 48.40
N LEU A 845 28.11 3.34 47.22
CA LEU A 845 26.86 2.62 46.98
C LEU A 845 27.00 1.11 47.18
N ASP A 846 25.88 0.43 47.44
CA ASP A 846 25.78 -1.03 47.30
C ASP A 846 25.63 -1.47 45.84
N GLU A 847 25.61 -2.79 45.58
CA GLU A 847 25.61 -3.33 44.22
C GLU A 847 24.28 -3.13 43.49
N ASP A 848 23.15 -3.03 44.20
CA ASP A 848 21.83 -2.76 43.62
C ASP A 848 21.72 -1.25 43.28
N GLN A 849 22.15 -0.39 44.19
CA GLN A 849 22.06 1.06 44.07
C GLN A 849 22.78 1.63 42.83
N VAL A 850 23.93 1.07 42.44
CA VAL A 850 24.70 1.55 41.27
C VAL A 850 23.91 1.42 39.97
N SER A 851 23.24 0.29 39.74
CA SER A 851 22.37 0.12 38.56
C SER A 851 21.22 1.13 38.55
N SER A 852 20.59 1.38 39.70
CA SER A 852 19.47 2.35 39.79
C SER A 852 19.87 3.84 39.75
N CYS A 853 21.15 4.19 39.97
CA CYS A 853 21.63 5.57 39.82
C CYS A 853 22.23 5.86 38.44
N LEU A 854 22.46 4.85 37.61
CA LEU A 854 22.98 5.01 36.25
C LEU A 854 21.88 5.43 35.25
N VAL A 855 20.63 5.03 35.47
CA VAL A 855 19.50 5.30 34.57
C VAL A 855 19.03 6.77 34.60
N CYS A 856 18.49 7.24 33.48
CA CYS A 856 17.63 8.42 33.45
C CYS A 856 16.17 7.96 33.59
N GLY A 857 15.46 8.50 34.58
CA GLY A 857 14.11 8.03 34.95
C GLY A 857 14.11 6.82 35.90
N GLY A 858 12.91 6.29 36.14
CA GLY A 858 12.64 5.09 36.94
C GLY A 858 11.72 5.30 38.15
N ASP A 859 10.59 4.59 38.13
CA ASP A 859 9.54 4.42 39.16
C ASP A 859 10.04 4.48 40.63
N GLN A 860 10.00 5.67 41.22
CA GLN A 860 10.15 5.92 42.66
C GLN A 860 9.18 6.98 43.21
N ASP A 861 8.69 7.89 42.36
CA ASP A 861 7.61 8.83 42.65
C ASP A 861 6.22 8.16 42.66
N ASN A 862 6.13 6.91 42.19
CA ASN A 862 4.90 6.16 41.94
C ASN A 862 4.01 6.82 40.86
N GLU A 863 4.60 7.72 40.06
CA GLU A 863 4.14 8.16 38.75
C GLU A 863 4.83 7.29 37.68
N THR A 864 4.22 7.09 36.51
CA THR A 864 4.94 6.49 35.38
C THR A 864 5.78 7.55 34.69
N ASP A 865 7.07 7.61 35.04
CA ASP A 865 8.08 8.48 34.40
C ASP A 865 8.17 8.27 32.87
N GLY A 866 7.86 7.05 32.42
CA GLY A 866 7.60 6.70 31.03
C GLY A 866 8.83 6.54 30.14
N LEU A 867 10.04 6.80 30.66
CA LEU A 867 11.28 6.44 29.97
C LEU A 867 11.62 4.97 30.17
N TRP A 868 11.49 4.43 31.39
CA TRP A 868 11.67 3.01 31.70
C TRP A 868 10.34 2.35 32.07
N TRP A 869 10.26 1.03 31.90
CA TRP A 869 9.15 0.24 32.43
C TRP A 869 9.27 0.05 33.94
N LYS A 870 8.12 -0.14 34.61
CA LYS A 870 8.05 -0.42 36.05
C LYS A 870 8.83 -1.70 36.38
N GLY A 871 9.81 -1.61 37.27
CA GLY A 871 10.68 -2.75 37.60
C GLY A 871 11.83 -2.44 38.56
N ALA A 872 12.57 -3.49 38.92
CA ALA A 872 13.63 -3.43 39.93
C ALA A 872 14.70 -2.35 39.65
N LEU A 873 15.06 -2.12 38.39
CA LEU A 873 16.08 -1.15 37.97
C LEU A 873 15.72 0.29 38.35
N GLY A 874 14.43 0.66 38.34
CA GLY A 874 13.96 1.96 38.82
C GLY A 874 13.96 2.09 40.36
N SER A 875 13.91 0.97 41.09
CA SER A 875 13.40 0.95 42.46
C SER A 875 14.38 1.33 43.59
N LYS A 876 15.70 1.41 43.36
CA LYS A 876 16.71 1.49 44.45
C LYS A 876 17.51 2.79 44.58
N GLY A 877 17.49 3.67 43.58
CA GLY A 877 18.31 4.88 43.53
C GLY A 877 17.45 6.12 43.46
N THR A 878 17.68 7.09 44.36
CA THR A 878 16.89 8.32 44.41
C THR A 878 17.25 9.29 43.29
N ASP A 879 16.33 10.20 43.00
CA ASP A 879 16.51 11.23 41.99
C ASP A 879 17.68 12.18 42.30
N GLU A 880 17.93 12.51 43.57
CA GLU A 880 19.11 13.30 43.97
C GLU A 880 20.41 12.54 43.70
N LEU A 881 20.41 11.22 43.86
CA LEU A 881 21.58 10.37 43.57
C LEU A 881 21.78 10.22 42.06
N ARG A 882 20.72 10.01 41.27
CA ARG A 882 20.77 10.02 39.80
C ARG A 882 21.35 11.32 39.25
N LYS A 883 20.91 12.47 39.78
CA LYS A 883 21.37 13.82 39.41
C LYS A 883 22.84 14.05 39.80
N GLN A 884 23.24 13.60 41.00
CA GLN A 884 24.65 13.61 41.44
C GLN A 884 25.55 12.74 40.55
N VAL A 885 25.10 11.55 40.14
CA VAL A 885 25.87 10.62 39.30
C VAL A 885 25.91 11.08 37.84
N GLY A 886 24.77 11.41 37.21
CA GLY A 886 24.70 12.10 35.92
C GLY A 886 24.99 11.25 34.68
N PHE A 887 24.81 9.92 34.73
CA PHE A 887 25.18 9.03 33.61
C PHE A 887 24.05 8.80 32.58
N ASN A 888 22.79 8.86 33.01
CA ASN A 888 21.58 8.84 32.18
C ASN A 888 21.50 7.70 31.13
N ILE A 889 21.48 6.43 31.55
CA ILE A 889 21.17 5.30 30.64
C ILE A 889 19.71 5.43 30.13
N LEU A 890 19.55 5.32 28.81
CA LEU A 890 18.29 5.45 28.07
C LEU A 890 17.94 4.12 27.35
N PRO A 891 16.71 3.59 27.48
CA PRO A 891 16.32 2.26 27.02
C PRO A 891 15.78 2.25 25.58
N ALA A 892 16.69 2.29 24.60
CA ALA A 892 16.37 2.22 23.16
C ALA A 892 15.83 0.86 22.67
N GLY A 893 15.82 -0.17 23.50
CA GLY A 893 15.49 -1.56 23.16
C GLY A 893 16.58 -2.29 22.37
N VAL A 894 16.21 -3.40 21.72
CA VAL A 894 16.99 -4.12 20.71
C VAL A 894 16.10 -4.44 19.51
N TYR A 895 16.47 -3.87 18.36
CA TYR A 895 15.77 -4.07 17.09
C TYR A 895 16.42 -5.19 16.27
N SER A 896 15.62 -6.03 15.62
CA SER A 896 16.07 -7.17 14.81
C SER A 896 15.80 -6.95 13.32
N THR A 897 16.85 -7.06 12.51
CA THR A 897 16.77 -6.95 11.03
C THR A 897 16.13 -8.15 10.35
N THR A 898 15.92 -9.26 11.07
CA THR A 898 15.26 -10.45 10.52
C THR A 898 13.74 -10.35 10.59
N THR A 899 13.21 -9.70 11.65
CA THR A 899 11.77 -9.53 11.88
C THR A 899 11.27 -8.12 11.56
N SER A 900 12.19 -7.16 11.37
CA SER A 900 11.86 -5.72 11.24
C SER A 900 11.04 -5.20 12.42
N ALA A 901 11.40 -5.64 13.63
CA ALA A 901 10.70 -5.32 14.87
C ALA A 901 11.68 -5.40 16.06
N TYR A 902 11.23 -4.90 17.22
CA TYR A 902 11.85 -5.21 18.50
C TYR A 902 11.70 -6.71 18.82
N GLU A 903 12.70 -7.29 19.50
CA GLU A 903 12.53 -8.64 20.06
C GLU A 903 11.61 -8.61 21.29
N GLN A 904 10.83 -9.67 21.49
CA GLN A 904 9.90 -9.79 22.62
C GLN A 904 10.66 -9.82 23.95
N GLY A 905 10.34 -8.90 24.86
CA GLY A 905 11.07 -8.67 26.10
C GLY A 905 12.33 -7.80 25.95
N ASP A 906 12.57 -7.21 24.77
CA ASP A 906 13.73 -6.37 24.42
C ASP A 906 13.29 -4.99 23.88
N GLU A 907 12.08 -4.53 24.21
CA GLU A 907 11.44 -3.31 23.70
C GLU A 907 12.02 -2.00 24.26
N LYS A 908 11.62 -0.86 23.65
CA LYS A 908 11.84 0.49 24.23
C LYS A 908 11.24 0.56 25.64
N GLY A 909 11.92 1.22 26.56
CA GLY A 909 11.53 1.30 27.98
C GLY A 909 11.84 0.04 28.79
N ASN A 910 11.78 -1.15 28.17
CA ASN A 910 12.16 -2.40 28.82
C ASN A 910 13.69 -2.53 28.95
N LYS A 911 14.45 -2.10 27.93
CA LYS A 911 15.86 -2.48 27.80
C LYS A 911 16.78 -1.39 27.22
N ALA A 912 17.97 -1.26 27.80
CA ALA A 912 19.11 -0.60 27.17
C ALA A 912 20.16 -1.65 26.77
N SER A 913 20.73 -1.52 25.57
CA SER A 913 21.62 -2.52 24.97
C SER A 913 22.74 -1.84 24.20
N PHE A 914 23.97 -1.98 24.66
CA PHE A 914 25.15 -1.30 24.14
C PHE A 914 26.12 -2.28 23.47
N PHE A 915 26.61 -1.96 22.28
CA PHE A 915 27.59 -2.80 21.60
C PHE A 915 28.95 -2.81 22.31
N ASP A 916 29.58 -3.99 22.40
CA ASP A 916 30.93 -4.16 22.92
C ASP A 916 31.93 -4.41 21.76
N PRO A 917 32.76 -3.44 21.37
CA PRO A 917 33.70 -3.59 20.25
C PRO A 917 34.81 -4.63 20.53
N SER A 918 34.91 -5.17 21.74
CA SER A 918 35.77 -6.33 22.01
C SER A 918 35.17 -7.66 21.51
N SER A 919 33.89 -7.70 21.08
CA SER A 919 33.29 -8.88 20.45
C SER A 919 32.02 -8.59 19.64
N VAL A 920 32.03 -8.94 18.35
CA VAL A 920 30.89 -8.82 17.39
C VAL A 920 29.67 -9.73 17.70
N TRP A 921 29.59 -10.28 18.91
CA TRP A 921 28.56 -11.21 19.37
C TRP A 921 27.95 -10.84 20.74
N TYR A 922 28.45 -9.79 21.40
CA TYR A 922 28.05 -9.46 22.77
C TYR A 922 27.67 -7.99 22.93
N HIS A 923 26.62 -7.75 23.70
CA HIS A 923 26.18 -6.43 24.11
C HIS A 923 26.18 -6.34 25.65
N GLN A 924 26.43 -5.15 26.17
CA GLN A 924 26.20 -4.81 27.57
C GLN A 924 24.75 -4.35 27.75
N VAL A 925 23.99 -5.04 28.60
CA VAL A 925 22.53 -4.92 28.69
C VAL A 925 22.07 -4.57 30.10
N PHE A 926 21.12 -3.65 30.19
CA PHE A 926 20.37 -3.29 31.39
C PHE A 926 18.88 -3.48 31.09
N THR A 927 18.10 -4.03 32.03
CA THR A 927 16.68 -4.36 31.82
C THR A 927 15.85 -3.83 32.99
N ALA A 928 14.70 -3.23 32.74
CA ALA A 928 13.81 -2.65 33.75
C ALA A 928 13.56 -3.58 34.95
N SER A 929 13.39 -4.87 34.69
CA SER A 929 13.12 -5.90 35.70
C SER A 929 14.34 -6.42 36.48
N SER A 930 15.58 -5.99 36.18
CA SER A 930 16.80 -6.47 36.86
C SER A 930 17.72 -5.33 37.31
N LEU A 931 18.31 -5.52 38.49
CA LEU A 931 19.40 -4.68 39.01
C LEU A 931 20.78 -5.14 38.49
N SER A 932 20.86 -6.22 37.72
CA SER A 932 22.11 -6.73 37.14
C SER A 932 22.48 -6.08 35.81
N MET A 933 23.77 -5.72 35.67
CA MET A 933 24.39 -5.35 34.40
C MET A 933 24.85 -6.63 33.66
N ASP A 934 24.10 -7.05 32.65
CA ASP A 934 24.26 -8.36 32.00
C ASP A 934 25.00 -8.27 30.65
N ARG A 935 26.01 -9.12 30.42
CA ARG A 935 26.62 -9.28 29.09
C ARG A 935 25.89 -10.38 28.31
N LYS A 936 24.98 -10.00 27.40
CA LYS A 936 24.17 -10.94 26.61
C LYS A 936 24.79 -11.21 25.25
N ASN A 937 24.61 -12.43 24.73
CA ASN A 937 24.86 -12.70 23.32
C ASN A 937 23.77 -12.00 22.49
N ARG A 938 24.19 -11.21 21.51
CA ARG A 938 23.34 -10.59 20.49
C ARG A 938 24.04 -10.83 19.16
N ASN A 939 23.38 -11.60 18.29
CA ASN A 939 23.95 -12.07 17.03
C ASN A 939 23.92 -11.00 15.94
N SER A 940 24.42 -11.39 14.76
CA SER A 940 24.53 -10.64 13.49
C SER A 940 23.28 -9.91 12.96
N ARG A 941 22.13 -9.98 13.63
CA ARG A 941 20.85 -9.39 13.19
C ARG A 941 20.34 -8.28 14.10
N HIS A 942 21.04 -7.94 15.18
CA HIS A 942 20.59 -6.96 16.16
C HIS A 942 21.23 -5.59 15.95
N TYR A 943 20.47 -4.54 16.31
CA TYR A 943 21.01 -3.20 16.49
C TYR A 943 21.13 -2.84 17.98
N GLY A 944 22.09 -1.98 18.33
CA GLY A 944 22.33 -1.54 19.70
C GLY A 944 22.74 -0.07 19.80
N SER A 945 22.54 0.53 20.96
CA SER A 945 23.02 1.88 21.27
C SER A 945 24.55 1.93 21.39
N ILE A 946 25.13 3.13 21.28
CA ILE A 946 26.56 3.37 21.45
C ILE A 946 26.80 4.39 22.56
N ARG A 947 27.84 4.13 23.38
CA ARG A 947 28.44 5.07 24.33
C ARG A 947 29.90 5.29 23.97
N CYS A 948 30.33 6.55 24.03
CA CYS A 948 31.69 6.95 23.68
C CYS A 948 32.49 7.33 24.94
N VAL A 949 33.77 6.95 24.94
CA VAL A 949 34.73 7.17 26.04
C VAL A 949 36.09 7.64 25.52
N ARG A 950 36.87 8.30 26.38
CA ARG A 950 38.30 8.60 26.19
C ARG A 950 39.04 8.63 27.53
N ASP A 951 40.37 8.59 27.51
CA ASP A 951 41.19 8.73 28.72
C ASP A 951 41.15 10.16 29.28
N ALA A 952 40.90 10.32 30.58
CA ALA A 952 40.59 11.62 31.18
C ALA A 952 41.82 12.37 31.73
N GLY A 953 42.68 12.86 30.82
CA GLY A 953 43.77 13.81 31.14
C GLY A 953 44.77 14.03 30.00
N ASP A 954 45.49 15.16 30.03
CA ASP A 954 46.56 15.47 29.06
C ASP A 954 47.73 14.48 29.16
N VAL A 955 47.77 13.49 28.25
CA VAL A 955 48.94 12.64 28.06
C VAL A 955 50.00 13.40 27.25
N THR A 956 50.70 14.31 27.92
CA THR A 956 51.78 15.09 27.30
C THR A 956 52.92 14.19 26.82
N SER A 957 53.05 14.06 25.50
CA SER A 957 54.24 13.56 24.79
C SER A 957 54.84 12.22 25.29
N SER A 958 54.24 11.10 24.89
CA SER A 958 54.98 9.85 24.67
C SER A 958 54.58 9.22 23.34
N SER A 959 55.57 8.80 22.56
CA SER A 959 55.46 8.17 21.23
C SER A 959 54.35 7.12 21.08
N GLU A 960 53.79 6.99 19.86
CA GLU A 960 52.85 5.94 19.45
C GLU A 960 53.17 4.56 20.06
N ILE A 961 52.45 4.15 21.11
CA ILE A 961 52.48 2.76 21.57
C ILE A 961 51.57 1.94 20.67
N LYS A 962 52.09 1.57 19.49
CA LYS A 962 51.51 0.51 18.65
C LYS A 962 51.58 -0.81 19.40
N ARG A 963 50.55 -1.12 20.21
CA ARG A 963 50.41 -2.39 20.95
C ARG A 963 50.17 -3.56 20.00
N GLY A 964 51.23 -4.04 19.38
CA GLY A 964 51.29 -5.38 18.79
C GLY A 964 51.65 -6.43 19.85
N ALA A 965 50.85 -7.50 19.92
CA ALA A 965 51.09 -8.76 20.64
C ALA A 965 51.52 -8.64 22.13
N ASP A 966 50.56 -8.77 23.06
CA ASP A 966 50.82 -8.71 24.50
C ASP A 966 51.70 -9.86 25.04
N LEU A 967 52.59 -9.51 25.97
CA LEU A 967 53.22 -10.44 26.92
C LEU A 967 52.16 -11.00 27.88
N ARG A 968 51.73 -12.24 27.68
CA ARG A 968 50.69 -12.90 28.48
C ARG A 968 51.28 -13.56 29.72
N VAL A 969 50.58 -13.47 30.85
CA VAL A 969 50.96 -14.13 32.11
C VAL A 969 49.77 -14.87 32.69
N TYR A 970 49.92 -16.16 32.98
CA TYR A 970 48.83 -17.00 33.51
C TYR A 970 49.32 -18.19 34.37
N PRO A 971 48.55 -18.61 35.40
CA PRO A 971 47.40 -17.91 35.96
C PRO A 971 47.80 -16.54 36.54
N ASN A 972 46.87 -15.60 36.56
CA ASN A 972 47.05 -14.25 37.10
C ASN A 972 45.71 -13.76 37.67
N PRO A 973 45.53 -13.71 39.01
CA PRO A 973 46.52 -14.00 40.04
C PRO A 973 47.03 -15.45 40.04
N ALA A 974 48.27 -15.65 40.49
CA ALA A 974 48.85 -16.95 40.80
C ALA A 974 49.00 -17.12 42.32
N SER A 975 49.11 -18.35 42.81
CA SER A 975 49.29 -18.65 44.23
C SER A 975 50.75 -18.53 44.67
N VAL A 976 51.02 -18.10 45.90
CA VAL A 976 52.38 -18.10 46.49
C VAL A 976 53.07 -19.46 46.33
N GLY A 977 54.32 -19.45 45.85
CA GLY A 977 55.14 -20.64 45.67
C GLY A 977 54.75 -21.54 44.49
N GLN A 978 53.54 -21.40 43.94
CA GLN A 978 53.17 -22.05 42.68
C GLN A 978 53.80 -21.32 41.49
N ALA A 979 53.87 -22.03 40.36
CA ALA A 979 54.44 -21.50 39.14
C ALA A 979 53.37 -20.96 38.19
N PHE A 980 53.62 -19.77 37.65
CA PHE A 980 52.92 -19.19 36.53
C PHE A 980 53.79 -19.24 35.26
N TYR A 981 53.16 -19.00 34.12
CA TYR A 981 53.79 -18.98 32.82
C TYR A 981 53.75 -17.58 32.24
N ILE A 982 54.86 -17.18 31.62
CA ILE A 982 55.00 -15.97 30.82
C ILE A 982 55.08 -16.44 29.37
N GLU A 983 54.15 -16.05 28.52
CA GLU A 983 54.06 -16.50 27.13
C GLU A 983 53.94 -15.32 26.17
N ASN A 984 54.78 -15.33 25.13
CA ASN A 984 54.67 -14.41 24.00
C ASN A 984 55.18 -15.15 22.75
N SER A 985 54.29 -15.28 21.76
CA SER A 985 54.49 -16.04 20.51
C SER A 985 55.49 -15.41 19.53
N SER A 986 56.03 -14.24 19.84
CA SER A 986 56.89 -13.45 18.96
C SER A 986 58.27 -13.14 19.56
N LEU A 987 58.62 -13.76 20.71
CA LEU A 987 59.92 -13.56 21.36
C LEU A 987 61.08 -14.20 20.57
N PRO A 988 62.21 -13.48 20.38
CA PRO A 988 63.47 -14.10 19.98
C PRO A 988 63.98 -15.07 21.06
N GLN A 989 64.62 -16.17 20.66
CA GLN A 989 65.27 -17.07 21.62
C GLN A 989 66.48 -16.38 22.27
N ASN A 990 66.67 -16.66 23.56
CA ASN A 990 67.70 -16.11 24.46
C ASN A 990 67.53 -14.63 24.89
N THR A 991 66.33 -14.04 24.81
CA THR A 991 66.09 -12.71 25.41
C THR A 991 65.81 -12.77 26.92
N THR A 992 66.21 -11.74 27.66
CA THR A 992 66.09 -11.67 29.13
C THR A 992 64.74 -11.11 29.57
N ILE A 993 64.10 -11.78 30.53
CA ILE A 993 62.87 -11.35 31.20
C ILE A 993 63.18 -11.08 32.67
N GLY A 994 62.83 -9.90 33.18
CA GLY A 994 63.01 -9.50 34.56
C GLY A 994 61.69 -9.46 35.34
N VAL A 995 61.72 -9.93 36.59
CA VAL A 995 60.63 -9.81 37.57
C VAL A 995 61.02 -8.71 38.55
N TYR A 996 60.17 -7.70 38.73
CA TYR A 996 60.41 -6.54 39.58
C TYR A 996 59.29 -6.36 40.59
N SER A 997 59.57 -5.77 41.76
CA SER A 997 58.54 -5.23 42.65
C SER A 997 57.88 -3.99 42.03
N ILE A 998 56.72 -3.57 42.57
CA ILE A 998 56.11 -2.27 42.24
C ILE A 998 57.00 -1.05 42.56
N THR A 999 58.02 -1.21 43.41
CA THR A 999 59.04 -0.17 43.70
C THR A 999 60.23 -0.21 42.74
N GLY A 1000 60.20 -1.06 41.70
CA GLY A 1000 61.25 -1.15 40.68
C GLY A 1000 62.47 -1.99 41.07
N GLN A 1001 62.51 -2.59 42.26
CA GLN A 1001 63.59 -3.50 42.65
C GLN A 1001 63.47 -4.82 41.87
N LYS A 1002 64.53 -5.23 41.17
CA LYS A 1002 64.60 -6.54 40.49
C LYS A 1002 64.61 -7.66 41.54
N ILE A 1003 63.64 -8.56 41.44
CA ILE A 1003 63.40 -9.70 42.34
C ILE A 1003 63.97 -10.99 41.74
N GLN A 1004 63.80 -11.17 40.43
CA GLN A 1004 64.32 -12.33 39.69
C GLN A 1004 64.62 -11.95 38.24
N GLU A 1005 65.44 -12.74 37.57
CA GLU A 1005 65.72 -12.63 36.14
C GLU A 1005 65.78 -14.03 35.52
N LYS A 1006 65.28 -14.16 34.28
CA LYS A 1006 65.30 -15.42 33.53
C LYS A 1006 65.49 -15.16 32.04
N VAL A 1007 66.41 -15.89 31.42
CA VAL A 1007 66.59 -15.88 29.96
C VAL A 1007 65.61 -16.85 29.32
N ALA A 1008 64.77 -16.34 28.41
CA ALA A 1008 63.79 -17.13 27.68
C ALA A 1008 64.46 -18.02 26.63
N ARG A 1009 64.23 -19.33 26.72
CA ARG A 1009 64.70 -20.35 25.77
C ARG A 1009 63.57 -20.95 24.95
N GLN A 1010 62.32 -20.74 25.38
CA GLN A 1010 61.09 -21.16 24.69
C GLN A 1010 60.10 -19.99 24.66
N THR A 1011 59.06 -20.08 23.81
CA THR A 1011 57.99 -19.06 23.69
C THR A 1011 57.12 -18.92 24.95
N LYS A 1012 57.23 -19.89 25.87
CA LYS A 1012 56.53 -19.96 27.15
C LYS A 1012 57.51 -20.33 28.26
N GLU A 1013 57.65 -19.46 29.25
CA GLU A 1013 58.61 -19.59 30.34
C GLU A 1013 57.93 -19.68 31.71
N GLN A 1014 58.32 -20.68 32.50
CA GLN A 1014 57.78 -20.93 33.84
C GLN A 1014 58.55 -20.17 34.92
N VAL A 1015 57.84 -19.47 35.81
CA VAL A 1015 58.38 -18.66 36.92
C VAL A 1015 57.53 -18.86 38.17
N SER A 1016 58.11 -18.83 39.36
CA SER A 1016 57.40 -18.87 40.65
C SER A 1016 57.98 -17.85 41.62
N ILE A 1017 57.14 -17.29 42.49
CA ILE A 1017 57.51 -16.27 43.48
C ILE A 1017 57.04 -16.74 44.86
N ALA A 1018 57.93 -16.67 45.85
CA ALA A 1018 57.74 -17.25 47.19
C ALA A 1018 57.05 -16.31 48.20
N THR A 1019 56.60 -15.14 47.76
CA THR A 1019 55.91 -14.13 48.58
C THR A 1019 54.71 -13.57 47.83
N SER A 1020 53.64 -13.23 48.58
CA SER A 1020 52.45 -12.58 48.01
C SER A 1020 52.70 -11.10 47.81
N GLY A 1021 52.05 -10.52 46.80
CA GLY A 1021 52.27 -9.14 46.39
C GLY A 1021 52.00 -8.90 44.90
N ILE A 1022 52.33 -7.69 44.46
CA ILE A 1022 52.22 -7.28 43.05
C ILE A 1022 53.62 -7.15 42.49
N TYR A 1023 53.84 -7.77 41.33
CA TYR A 1023 55.12 -7.74 40.62
C TYR A 1023 54.91 -7.32 39.17
N ILE A 1024 55.90 -6.62 38.62
CA ILE A 1024 55.95 -6.23 37.22
C ILE A 1024 56.92 -7.17 36.51
N ILE A 1025 56.40 -7.93 35.55
CA ILE A 1025 57.21 -8.64 34.57
C ILE A 1025 57.61 -7.63 33.50
N LYS A 1026 58.90 -7.47 33.21
CA LYS A 1026 59.40 -6.68 32.08
C LYS A 1026 60.22 -7.53 31.12
N TYR A 1027 60.06 -7.21 29.84
CA TYR A 1027 60.89 -7.66 28.73
C TYR A 1027 61.46 -6.41 28.05
N GLU A 1028 62.77 -6.41 27.81
CA GLU A 1028 63.48 -5.31 27.15
C GLU A 1028 64.46 -5.90 26.12
N SER A 1029 64.37 -5.45 24.88
CA SER A 1029 65.32 -5.71 23.79
C SER A 1029 65.60 -4.41 23.02
N GLU A 1030 66.60 -4.42 22.14
CA GLU A 1030 67.13 -3.21 21.47
C GLU A 1030 66.06 -2.35 20.77
N ASN A 1031 64.94 -2.95 20.34
CA ASN A 1031 63.86 -2.26 19.61
C ASN A 1031 62.47 -2.35 20.29
N GLN A 1032 62.33 -3.05 21.43
CA GLN A 1032 61.03 -3.22 22.10
C GLN A 1032 61.16 -3.34 23.62
N SER A 1033 60.30 -2.62 24.35
CA SER A 1033 60.03 -2.85 25.77
C SER A 1033 58.56 -3.22 25.95
N GLN A 1034 58.28 -4.26 26.73
CA GLN A 1034 56.94 -4.65 27.17
C GLN A 1034 56.95 -4.92 28.66
N GLN A 1035 55.87 -4.56 29.36
CA GLN A 1035 55.70 -4.87 30.76
C GLN A 1035 54.25 -5.27 31.07
N THR A 1036 54.08 -6.19 32.02
CA THR A 1036 52.76 -6.66 32.48
C THR A 1036 52.78 -6.97 33.98
N LYS A 1037 51.63 -6.84 34.62
CA LYS A 1037 51.46 -6.98 36.07
C LYS A 1037 51.02 -8.41 36.41
N VAL A 1038 51.78 -9.09 37.27
CA VAL A 1038 51.35 -10.35 37.90
C VAL A 1038 51.01 -10.10 39.37
N ILE A 1039 49.91 -10.69 39.83
CA ILE A 1039 49.47 -10.67 41.23
C ILE A 1039 49.74 -12.05 41.82
N ILE A 1040 50.47 -12.11 42.93
CA ILE A 1040 50.71 -13.34 43.68
C ILE A 1040 49.89 -13.26 44.98
N ARG A 1041 49.02 -14.26 45.20
CA ARG A 1041 48.12 -14.35 46.37
C ARG A 1041 48.54 -15.48 47.30
#